data_AF-A0A8J6C5L0-F1
#
_entry.id   AF-A0A8J6C5L0-F1
#
_cell.length_a   1.000
_cell.length_b   1.000
_cell.length_c   1.000
_cell.angle_alpha   90.00
_cell.angle_beta   90.00
_cell.angle_gamma   90.00
#
_symmetry.space_group_name_H-M   'P 1'
#
loop_
_entity.id
_entity.type
_entity.pdbx_description
1 polymer ?
#
loop_
_entity_poly.entity_id
_entity_poly.type
_entity_poly.pdbx_seq_one_letter_code
_entity_poly.pdbx_strand_id
1 'polypeptide(L)'
;MSFASAAKPKARRAAGPAAERANAPPLVEPSLFGGELTITKQHVQRVMELHATLQTIARSARRRAPGAVGGGAGASADADAAERALDAHVQATLRRLEAAGAASGGAGAPLAVLEAQFELLGYLDGELLAALRQLPLPGSTLPAVAALQRAHAGLFAAATHVAVEVHAAQAEALAQALADKAAAEAECSQLLVAAEALETQLGEARAAAASVAAAAASKDAQMRALRTAPFAGAGAGGGACARAGERSAGGSAPASPSAGTRARPASAGGAGGRTSGWRAPPAVSVPLSPAAPPADKARTPAARARASSARSPRDAAALSAAAHATQLPQPAAGARALSAAEARELAAAIVASKAAHDARSDEAGLPRETLAAHVGTYFTTRYGLAAIALEWVAATNAAMAAHRHADADVGAFAAMLAHEVDEGYWQMHVAAREVVRDLLRVYLRGKSPLLPEAKLAEQLKARVSGKVPLADDEWTDVLRFMHSHAEALTLTHSVRERVRARRAAAAAAQPPAGADRGAGGAGGVGVPYGELVRTVCAFQLQQHKRFLAPFAVMFRHADTDHDGCVSAQQLATLARALGGADGGADGAVASGALLARVDPRGVGRFTFSQAVAALASEIVAMATGDAATGARPAGGGWAAMRGRTPRASASAGSLNEAEGMAVMRGKETPTAPPKTPAAAGLPAAAQAAHRAVAG
;
A
#
# COMPACT_ATOMS: atom_id res chain seq x y z
N MET A 1 -74.47 -15.25 -50.22
CA MET A 1 -74.12 -16.29 -51.20
C MET A 1 -72.68 -16.73 -50.97
N SER A 2 -72.47 -18.04 -51.03
CA SER A 2 -71.21 -18.81 -50.94
C SER A 2 -70.48 -18.90 -49.59
N PHE A 3 -70.50 -20.12 -49.05
CA PHE A 3 -69.69 -20.66 -47.95
C PHE A 3 -68.31 -21.10 -48.48
N ALA A 4 -67.25 -20.95 -47.68
CA ALA A 4 -66.15 -21.93 -47.69
C ALA A 4 -65.40 -21.98 -46.35
N SER A 5 -65.20 -23.21 -45.92
CA SER A 5 -64.76 -23.73 -44.63
C SER A 5 -63.26 -23.60 -44.32
N ALA A 6 -62.98 -23.64 -43.02
CA ALA A 6 -61.71 -23.68 -42.29
C ALA A 6 -60.64 -24.67 -42.79
N ALA A 7 -59.38 -24.27 -42.62
CA ALA A 7 -58.23 -25.15 -42.41
C ALA A 7 -57.25 -24.54 -41.39
N LYS A 8 -56.90 -25.31 -40.35
CA LYS A 8 -55.94 -24.99 -39.28
C LYS A 8 -54.50 -24.95 -39.81
N PRO A 9 -53.63 -24.02 -39.36
CA PRO A 9 -52.19 -24.18 -39.51
C PRO A 9 -51.56 -24.88 -38.30
N LYS A 10 -50.67 -25.80 -38.63
CA LYS A 10 -49.89 -26.73 -37.83
C LYS A 10 -48.70 -25.99 -37.22
N ALA A 11 -48.50 -26.09 -35.91
CA ALA A 11 -47.36 -25.54 -35.20
C ALA A 11 -46.04 -26.15 -35.72
N ARG A 12 -45.15 -25.31 -36.25
CA ARG A 12 -43.77 -25.67 -36.63
C ARG A 12 -42.81 -25.08 -35.60
N ARG A 13 -42.12 -25.98 -34.88
CA ARG A 13 -40.97 -25.69 -34.01
C ARG A 13 -39.92 -24.89 -34.80
N ALA A 14 -39.56 -23.71 -34.31
CA ALA A 14 -38.37 -23.00 -34.76
C ALA A 14 -37.13 -23.65 -34.13
N ALA A 15 -36.23 -24.16 -34.98
CA ALA A 15 -34.87 -24.52 -34.64
C ALA A 15 -34.03 -23.23 -34.55
N GLY A 16 -33.16 -23.13 -33.53
CA GLY A 16 -32.32 -21.96 -33.30
C GLY A 16 -31.19 -21.80 -34.34
N PRO A 17 -30.59 -20.60 -34.44
CA PRO A 17 -29.50 -20.34 -35.36
C PRO A 17 -28.16 -20.74 -34.72
N ALA A 18 -27.59 -21.85 -35.20
CA ALA A 18 -26.22 -22.26 -34.91
C ALA A 18 -25.53 -22.63 -36.23
N ALA A 19 -25.32 -21.64 -37.11
CA ALA A 19 -24.47 -21.80 -38.30
C ALA A 19 -24.21 -20.45 -38.99
N GLU A 20 -23.51 -19.50 -38.34
CA GLU A 20 -22.98 -18.33 -39.05
C GLU A 20 -21.73 -17.75 -38.35
N ARG A 21 -20.74 -18.61 -38.08
CA ARG A 21 -19.40 -18.22 -37.59
C ARG A 21 -18.28 -18.85 -38.43
N ALA A 22 -18.43 -18.84 -39.75
CA ALA A 22 -17.42 -19.33 -40.68
C ALA A 22 -17.11 -18.29 -41.75
N ASN A 23 -16.73 -17.08 -41.34
CA ASN A 23 -16.04 -16.11 -42.21
C ASN A 23 -15.44 -14.94 -41.42
N ALA A 24 -14.58 -15.25 -40.44
CA ALA A 24 -13.66 -14.24 -39.91
C ALA A 24 -12.38 -14.28 -40.76
N PRO A 25 -11.90 -13.14 -41.30
CA PRO A 25 -10.64 -13.10 -42.03
C PRO A 25 -9.49 -13.53 -41.10
N PRO A 26 -8.45 -14.22 -41.60
CA PRO A 26 -7.31 -14.58 -40.78
C PRO A 26 -6.65 -13.30 -40.25
N LEU A 27 -6.49 -13.23 -38.93
CA LEU A 27 -5.64 -12.23 -38.28
C LEU A 27 -4.24 -12.38 -38.87
N VAL A 28 -3.85 -11.41 -39.69
CA VAL A 28 -2.48 -11.25 -40.16
C VAL A 28 -1.66 -10.86 -38.93
N GLU A 29 -0.84 -11.76 -38.41
CA GLU A 29 0.15 -11.40 -37.39
C GLU A 29 1.14 -10.40 -38.01
N PRO A 30 1.22 -9.16 -37.50
CA PRO A 30 2.23 -8.24 -37.97
C PRO A 30 3.59 -8.72 -37.45
N SER A 31 4.44 -9.20 -38.36
CA SER A 31 5.87 -9.38 -38.11
C SER A 31 6.50 -7.99 -37.87
N LEU A 32 6.46 -7.55 -36.62
CA LEU A 32 6.92 -6.23 -36.16
C LEU A 32 8.44 -6.17 -35.91
N PHE A 33 9.18 -7.26 -36.14
CA PHE A 33 10.63 -7.32 -35.87
C PHE A 33 11.43 -7.68 -37.14
N GLY A 34 11.36 -6.84 -38.17
CA GLY A 34 12.24 -6.94 -39.35
C GLY A 34 13.72 -6.64 -39.08
N GLY A 35 14.10 -6.32 -37.84
CA GLY A 35 15.49 -6.11 -37.37
C GLY A 35 16.17 -7.39 -36.85
N GLU A 36 15.63 -8.56 -37.20
CA GLU A 36 16.09 -9.87 -36.74
C GLU A 36 17.58 -10.14 -37.09
N LEU A 37 18.32 -10.67 -36.10
CA LEU A 37 19.69 -11.19 -36.13
C LEU A 37 20.90 -10.24 -36.07
N THR A 38 20.84 -8.94 -36.36
CA THR A 38 22.06 -8.10 -36.32
C THR A 38 22.50 -7.78 -34.91
N ILE A 39 21.55 -7.52 -34.01
CA ILE A 39 21.81 -7.15 -32.61
C ILE A 39 22.45 -8.33 -31.86
N THR A 40 21.87 -9.53 -31.93
CA THR A 40 22.42 -10.69 -31.20
C THR A 40 23.82 -11.09 -31.68
N LYS A 41 24.10 -11.01 -32.98
CA LYS A 41 25.45 -11.31 -33.53
C LYS A 41 26.51 -10.33 -33.04
N GLN A 42 26.22 -9.02 -33.06
CA GLN A 42 27.16 -8.01 -32.56
C GLN A 42 27.43 -8.16 -31.05
N HIS A 43 26.41 -8.53 -30.28
CA HIS A 43 26.56 -8.73 -28.83
C HIS A 43 27.37 -9.98 -28.51
N VAL A 44 27.10 -11.11 -29.18
CA VAL A 44 27.90 -12.33 -29.06
C VAL A 44 29.36 -12.05 -29.42
N GLN A 45 29.60 -11.30 -30.50
CA GLN A 45 30.94 -10.88 -30.91
C GLN A 45 31.66 -10.06 -29.83
N ARG A 46 30.98 -9.08 -29.20
CA ARG A 46 31.56 -8.26 -28.12
C ARG A 46 31.86 -9.06 -26.85
N VAL A 47 31.00 -10.02 -26.48
CA VAL A 47 31.25 -10.93 -25.35
C VAL A 47 32.47 -11.80 -25.65
N MET A 48 32.63 -12.27 -26.89
CA MET A 48 33.80 -13.03 -27.32
C MET A 48 35.09 -12.20 -27.30
N GLU A 49 35.04 -10.94 -27.71
CA GLU A 49 36.19 -10.01 -27.65
C GLU A 49 36.61 -9.70 -26.20
N LEU A 50 35.65 -9.49 -25.30
CA LEU A 50 35.92 -9.33 -23.87
C LEU A 50 36.62 -10.58 -23.31
N HIS A 51 36.08 -11.77 -23.63
CA HIS A 51 36.63 -13.04 -23.18
C HIS A 51 38.07 -13.25 -23.66
N ALA A 52 38.35 -12.99 -24.94
CA ALA A 52 39.70 -13.06 -25.50
C ALA A 52 40.67 -12.08 -24.80
N THR A 53 40.19 -10.89 -24.44
CA THR A 53 40.95 -9.88 -23.71
C THR A 53 41.29 -10.36 -22.30
N LEU A 54 40.31 -10.91 -21.58
CA LEU A 54 40.48 -11.45 -20.23
C LEU A 54 41.47 -12.62 -20.20
N GLN A 55 41.37 -13.56 -21.16
CA GLN A 55 42.33 -14.65 -21.29
C GLN A 55 43.75 -14.15 -21.58
N THR A 56 43.89 -13.09 -22.38
CA THR A 56 45.20 -12.49 -22.68
C THR A 56 45.82 -11.86 -21.42
N ILE A 57 45.00 -11.21 -20.59
CA ILE A 57 45.41 -10.65 -19.30
C ILE A 57 45.85 -11.77 -18.34
N ALA A 58 45.06 -12.84 -18.21
CA ALA A 58 45.37 -13.99 -17.36
C ALA A 58 46.69 -14.67 -17.77
N ARG A 59 46.88 -14.95 -19.07
CA ARG A 59 48.12 -15.51 -19.62
C ARG A 59 49.33 -14.58 -19.41
N SER A 60 49.13 -13.27 -19.50
CA SER A 60 50.18 -12.27 -19.26
C SER A 60 50.59 -12.20 -17.79
N ALA A 61 49.63 -12.29 -16.87
CA ALA A 61 49.89 -12.37 -15.43
C ALA A 61 50.70 -13.62 -15.09
N ARG A 62 50.37 -14.77 -15.70
CA ARG A 62 51.08 -16.04 -15.52
C ARG A 62 52.54 -15.99 -15.98
N ARG A 63 52.81 -15.39 -17.15
CA ARG A 63 54.18 -15.25 -17.69
C ARG A 63 55.05 -14.29 -16.86
N ARG A 64 54.44 -13.34 -16.17
CA ARG A 64 55.13 -12.34 -15.33
C ARG A 64 55.33 -12.78 -13.87
N ALA A 65 55.03 -14.03 -13.55
CA ALA A 65 55.40 -14.64 -12.27
C ALA A 65 56.69 -15.51 -12.35
N PRO A 66 57.85 -15.03 -12.87
CA PRO A 66 59.06 -15.83 -12.81
C PRO A 66 59.72 -15.68 -11.44
N GLY A 67 59.91 -16.81 -10.75
CA GLY A 67 61.05 -16.95 -9.83
C GLY A 67 60.85 -16.53 -8.37
N ALA A 68 59.66 -16.61 -7.80
CA ALA A 68 59.53 -16.72 -6.34
C ALA A 68 59.98 -18.13 -5.91
N VAL A 69 61.28 -18.43 -6.06
CA VAL A 69 61.93 -19.65 -5.58
C VAL A 69 61.92 -19.58 -4.06
N GLY A 70 60.83 -20.04 -3.45
CA GLY A 70 60.71 -20.18 -2.00
C GLY A 70 59.33 -19.93 -1.39
N GLY A 71 58.33 -19.44 -2.13
CA GLY A 71 57.04 -19.04 -1.56
C GLY A 71 55.82 -19.62 -2.25
N GLY A 72 55.34 -20.77 -1.78
CA GLY A 72 53.93 -21.21 -1.81
C GLY A 72 53.32 -21.62 -3.16
N ALA A 73 53.13 -22.93 -3.35
CA ALA A 73 52.36 -23.51 -4.48
C ALA A 73 50.87 -23.08 -4.55
N GLY A 74 50.33 -22.39 -3.54
CA GLY A 74 48.92 -21.99 -3.47
C GLY A 74 48.50 -20.89 -4.45
N ALA A 75 49.34 -19.87 -4.67
CA ALA A 75 48.95 -18.72 -5.48
C ALA A 75 48.74 -19.04 -6.97
N SER A 76 49.44 -20.04 -7.51
CA SER A 76 49.23 -20.53 -8.88
C SER A 76 47.92 -21.30 -9.01
N ALA A 77 47.52 -22.06 -7.98
CA ALA A 77 46.31 -22.87 -8.02
C ALA A 77 45.05 -22.01 -7.97
N ASP A 78 45.07 -20.92 -7.19
CA ASP A 78 43.96 -19.97 -7.08
C ASP A 78 43.75 -19.18 -8.38
N ALA A 79 44.83 -18.77 -9.06
CA ALA A 79 44.75 -18.12 -10.37
C ALA A 79 44.17 -19.06 -11.44
N ASP A 80 44.62 -20.32 -11.49
CA ASP A 80 44.10 -21.34 -12.41
C ASP A 80 42.62 -21.69 -12.09
N ALA A 81 42.21 -21.60 -10.82
CA ALA A 81 40.82 -21.79 -10.41
C ALA A 81 39.92 -20.61 -10.85
N ALA A 82 40.38 -19.37 -10.69
CA ALA A 82 39.67 -18.17 -11.13
C ALA A 82 39.51 -18.10 -12.66
N GLU A 83 40.55 -18.49 -13.42
CA GLU A 83 40.49 -18.57 -14.89
C GLU A 83 39.44 -19.61 -15.34
N ARG A 84 39.44 -20.81 -14.72
CA ARG A 84 38.43 -21.84 -15.02
C ARG A 84 37.00 -21.41 -14.65
N ALA A 85 36.82 -20.70 -13.54
CA ALA A 85 35.52 -20.18 -13.13
C ALA A 85 34.99 -19.12 -14.10
N LEU A 86 35.86 -18.19 -14.53
CA LEU A 86 35.54 -17.18 -15.53
C LEU A 86 35.19 -17.81 -16.89
N ASP A 87 35.99 -18.76 -17.37
CA ASP A 87 35.72 -19.47 -18.63
C ASP A 87 34.38 -20.21 -18.57
N ALA A 88 34.08 -20.89 -17.45
CA ALA A 88 32.81 -21.57 -17.25
C ALA A 88 31.62 -20.61 -17.26
N HIS A 89 31.73 -19.44 -16.59
CA HIS A 89 30.67 -18.44 -16.54
C HIS A 89 30.41 -17.79 -17.91
N VAL A 90 31.48 -17.45 -18.64
CA VAL A 90 31.35 -16.90 -20.00
C VAL A 90 30.70 -17.92 -20.95
N GLN A 91 31.14 -19.19 -20.91
CA GLN A 91 30.54 -20.24 -21.74
C GLN A 91 29.07 -20.50 -21.39
N ALA A 92 28.70 -20.45 -20.12
CA ALA A 92 27.30 -20.54 -19.70
C ALA A 92 26.47 -19.36 -20.25
N THR A 93 27.02 -18.14 -20.20
CA THR A 93 26.37 -16.93 -20.71
C THR A 93 26.20 -16.98 -22.22
N LEU A 94 27.23 -17.41 -22.96
CA LEU A 94 27.17 -17.57 -24.42
C LEU A 94 26.10 -18.59 -24.83
N ARG A 95 26.03 -19.75 -24.16
CA ARG A 95 24.97 -20.75 -24.43
C ARG A 95 23.57 -20.20 -24.18
N ARG A 96 23.40 -19.35 -23.15
CA ARG A 96 22.12 -18.67 -22.88
C ARG A 96 21.77 -17.66 -23.98
N LEU A 97 22.74 -16.87 -24.42
CA LEU A 97 22.56 -15.92 -25.53
C LEU A 97 22.27 -16.63 -26.86
N GLU A 98 22.92 -17.76 -27.13
CA GLU A 98 22.65 -18.59 -28.30
C GLU A 98 21.26 -19.24 -28.23
N ALA A 99 20.86 -19.76 -27.06
CA ALA A 99 19.53 -20.30 -26.84
C ALA A 99 18.43 -19.22 -26.98
N ALA A 100 18.68 -18.01 -26.46
CA ALA A 100 17.79 -16.87 -26.63
C ALA A 100 17.72 -16.41 -28.10
N GLY A 101 18.84 -16.45 -28.82
CA GLY A 101 18.91 -16.16 -30.25
C GLY A 101 18.25 -17.22 -31.12
N ALA A 102 18.25 -18.50 -30.71
CA ALA A 102 17.57 -19.59 -31.43
C ALA A 102 16.05 -19.60 -31.17
N ALA A 103 15.60 -19.03 -30.04
CA ALA A 103 14.19 -18.87 -29.70
C ALA A 103 13.54 -17.64 -30.37
N SER A 104 14.18 -17.01 -31.36
CA SER A 104 13.91 -15.65 -31.84
C SER A 104 12.55 -15.37 -32.48
N GLY A 105 11.64 -16.32 -32.55
CA GLY A 105 10.27 -16.07 -33.02
C GLY A 105 9.32 -15.44 -31.98
N GLY A 106 9.76 -15.25 -30.72
CA GLY A 106 8.92 -14.77 -29.63
C GLY A 106 9.36 -13.43 -29.06
N ALA A 107 8.39 -12.61 -28.61
CA ALA A 107 8.60 -11.33 -27.92
C ALA A 107 9.49 -11.39 -26.66
N GLY A 108 9.89 -12.59 -26.20
CA GLY A 108 10.77 -12.79 -25.04
C GLY A 108 12.27 -12.76 -25.34
N ALA A 109 12.69 -12.85 -26.60
CA ALA A 109 14.13 -12.91 -26.94
C ALA A 109 14.95 -11.69 -26.49
N PRO A 110 14.48 -10.44 -26.62
CA PRO A 110 15.23 -9.27 -26.17
C PRO A 110 15.41 -9.19 -24.65
N LEU A 111 14.40 -9.64 -23.89
CA LEU A 111 14.46 -9.67 -22.43
C LEU A 111 15.47 -10.70 -21.92
N ALA A 112 15.48 -11.90 -22.51
CA ALA A 112 16.47 -12.93 -22.19
C ALA A 112 17.91 -12.49 -22.50
N VAL A 113 18.11 -11.70 -23.57
CA VAL A 113 19.41 -11.10 -23.90
C VAL A 113 19.82 -10.07 -22.84
N LEU A 114 18.91 -9.21 -22.38
CA LEU A 114 19.17 -8.25 -21.30
C LEU A 114 19.49 -8.95 -19.97
N GLU A 115 18.74 -9.98 -19.60
CA GLU A 115 18.98 -10.75 -18.38
C GLU A 115 20.38 -11.38 -18.38
N ALA A 116 20.75 -12.04 -19.48
CA ALA A 116 22.10 -12.62 -19.63
C ALA A 116 23.20 -11.54 -19.57
N GLN A 117 22.95 -10.33 -20.08
CA GLN A 117 23.91 -9.22 -20.01
C GLN A 117 24.06 -8.67 -18.60
N PHE A 118 22.96 -8.50 -17.86
CA PHE A 118 22.99 -8.02 -16.48
C PHE A 118 23.63 -9.04 -15.52
N GLU A 119 23.42 -10.34 -15.74
CA GLU A 119 24.13 -11.39 -15.02
C GLU A 119 25.65 -11.31 -15.25
N LEU A 120 26.08 -11.15 -16.51
CA LEU A 120 27.49 -11.01 -16.85
C LEU A 120 28.11 -9.75 -16.23
N LEU A 121 27.41 -8.61 -16.29
CA LEU A 121 27.84 -7.37 -15.63
C LEU A 121 27.94 -7.54 -14.11
N GLY A 122 26.96 -8.19 -13.48
CA GLY A 122 26.97 -8.48 -12.05
C GLY A 122 28.14 -9.38 -11.63
N TYR A 123 28.48 -10.39 -12.45
CA TYR A 123 29.64 -11.24 -12.22
C TYR A 123 30.97 -10.47 -12.34
N LEU A 124 31.08 -9.59 -13.35
CA LEU A 124 32.25 -8.73 -13.56
C LEU A 124 32.45 -7.72 -12.41
N ASP A 125 31.36 -7.10 -11.93
CA ASP A 125 31.38 -6.12 -10.83
C ASP A 125 31.62 -6.75 -9.46
N GLY A 126 31.09 -7.96 -9.24
CA GLY A 126 31.18 -8.67 -7.97
C GLY A 126 32.46 -9.46 -7.81
N GLU A 127 32.54 -10.62 -8.46
CA GLU A 127 33.56 -11.63 -8.19
C GLU A 127 34.88 -11.31 -8.87
N LEU A 128 34.86 -10.86 -10.12
CA LEU A 128 36.08 -10.59 -10.88
C LEU A 128 36.81 -9.34 -10.34
N LEU A 129 36.08 -8.25 -10.09
CA LEU A 129 36.64 -7.03 -9.50
C LEU A 129 37.15 -7.26 -8.06
N ALA A 130 36.46 -8.08 -7.26
CA ALA A 130 36.96 -8.49 -5.94
C ALA A 130 38.24 -9.33 -6.04
N ALA A 131 38.29 -10.31 -6.95
CA ALA A 131 39.48 -11.13 -7.17
C ALA A 131 40.67 -10.31 -7.70
N LEU A 132 40.43 -9.37 -8.63
CA LEU A 132 41.46 -8.48 -9.16
C LEU A 132 41.99 -7.49 -8.13
N ARG A 133 41.17 -7.05 -7.16
CA ARG A 133 41.60 -6.20 -6.05
C ARG A 133 42.49 -6.93 -5.04
N GLN A 134 42.36 -8.25 -4.92
CA GLN A 134 43.14 -9.06 -4.00
C GLN A 134 44.51 -9.48 -4.57
N LEU A 135 44.71 -9.36 -5.89
CA LEU A 135 46.00 -9.65 -6.51
C LEU A 135 46.99 -8.49 -6.24
N PRO A 136 48.21 -8.76 -5.74
CA PRO A 136 49.25 -7.75 -5.61
C PRO A 136 49.77 -7.39 -7.01
N LEU A 137 49.12 -6.42 -7.64
CA LEU A 137 49.37 -6.02 -9.01
C LEU A 137 50.57 -5.05 -9.07
N PRO A 138 51.71 -5.42 -9.69
CA PRO A 138 52.80 -4.47 -9.92
C PRO A 138 52.34 -3.37 -10.90
N GLY A 139 52.92 -2.16 -10.81
CA GLY A 139 52.52 -0.97 -11.58
C GLY A 139 52.48 -1.12 -13.11
N SER A 140 52.98 -2.23 -13.66
CA SER A 140 52.90 -2.59 -15.08
C SER A 140 51.55 -3.22 -15.52
N THR A 141 50.57 -3.31 -14.62
CA THR A 141 49.23 -3.90 -14.85
C THR A 141 48.13 -2.87 -15.10
N LEU A 142 48.43 -1.57 -14.93
CA LEU A 142 47.54 -0.46 -15.26
C LEU A 142 46.93 -0.54 -16.68
N PRO A 143 47.65 -0.98 -17.74
CA PRO A 143 47.07 -1.11 -19.07
C PRO A 143 45.99 -2.20 -19.16
N ALA A 144 46.12 -3.28 -18.37
CA ALA A 144 45.16 -4.38 -18.32
C ALA A 144 43.89 -3.97 -17.58
N VAL A 145 44.03 -3.26 -16.46
CA VAL A 145 42.88 -2.69 -15.73
C VAL A 145 42.15 -1.66 -16.60
N ALA A 146 42.87 -0.80 -17.31
CA ALA A 146 42.28 0.16 -18.24
C ALA A 146 41.61 -0.52 -19.46
N ALA A 147 42.13 -1.65 -19.94
CA ALA A 147 41.47 -2.46 -20.97
C ALA A 147 40.17 -3.08 -20.44
N LEU A 148 40.17 -3.61 -19.22
CA LEU A 148 38.99 -4.18 -18.58
C LEU A 148 37.91 -3.12 -18.32
N GLN A 149 38.29 -1.95 -17.81
CA GLN A 149 37.37 -0.83 -17.60
C GLN A 149 36.74 -0.34 -18.90
N ARG A 150 37.52 -0.26 -20.00
CA ARG A 150 36.98 0.09 -21.33
C ARG A 150 36.01 -0.96 -21.86
N ALA A 151 36.32 -2.24 -21.67
CA ALA A 151 35.44 -3.31 -22.10
C ALA A 151 34.14 -3.36 -21.27
N HIS A 152 34.24 -3.13 -19.95
CA HIS A 152 33.08 -2.97 -19.08
C HIS A 152 32.19 -1.80 -19.50
N ALA A 153 32.77 -0.61 -19.75
CA ALA A 153 32.03 0.54 -20.25
C ALA A 153 31.35 0.27 -21.60
N GLY A 154 32.01 -0.48 -22.50
CA GLY A 154 31.43 -0.89 -23.78
C GLY A 154 30.25 -1.85 -23.64
N LEU A 155 30.33 -2.83 -22.74
CA LEU A 155 29.23 -3.74 -22.41
C LEU A 155 28.05 -3.02 -21.78
N PHE A 156 28.32 -2.12 -20.83
CA PHE A 156 27.29 -1.31 -20.18
C PHE A 156 26.56 -0.42 -21.20
N ALA A 157 27.29 0.25 -22.09
CA ALA A 157 26.70 1.07 -23.14
C ALA A 157 25.84 0.23 -24.11
N ALA A 158 26.28 -0.99 -24.45
CA ALA A 158 25.54 -1.91 -25.29
C ALA A 158 24.23 -2.37 -24.61
N ALA A 159 24.30 -2.77 -23.34
CA ALA A 159 23.13 -3.17 -22.56
C ALA A 159 22.12 -2.02 -22.41
N THR A 160 22.62 -0.80 -22.21
CA THR A 160 21.77 0.41 -22.15
C THR A 160 21.04 0.63 -23.48
N HIS A 161 21.72 0.45 -24.61
CA HIS A 161 21.10 0.58 -25.93
C HIS A 161 19.98 -0.45 -26.15
N VAL A 162 20.25 -1.73 -25.86
CA VAL A 162 19.24 -2.79 -25.96
C VAL A 162 18.05 -2.52 -25.04
N ALA A 163 18.31 -2.03 -23.81
CA ALA A 163 17.24 -1.66 -22.89
C ALA A 163 16.36 -0.53 -23.45
N VAL A 164 16.96 0.48 -24.08
CA VAL A 164 16.21 1.57 -24.74
C VAL A 164 15.36 1.05 -25.89
N GLU A 165 15.90 0.17 -26.74
CA GLU A 165 15.15 -0.43 -27.86
C GLU A 165 13.99 -1.31 -27.37
N VAL A 166 14.23 -2.13 -26.34
CA VAL A 166 13.18 -2.97 -25.73
C VAL A 166 12.10 -2.10 -25.10
N HIS A 167 12.48 -1.02 -24.40
CA HIS A 167 11.50 -0.09 -23.85
C HIS A 167 10.72 0.65 -24.94
N ALA A 168 11.36 1.05 -26.04
CA ALA A 168 10.66 1.68 -27.16
C ALA A 168 9.64 0.73 -27.80
N ALA A 169 10.02 -0.53 -28.06
CA ALA A 169 9.13 -1.55 -28.59
C ALA A 169 7.98 -1.89 -27.62
N GLN A 170 8.26 -1.96 -26.32
CA GLN A 170 7.21 -2.15 -25.30
C GLN A 170 6.26 -0.95 -25.21
N ALA A 171 6.77 0.27 -25.34
CA ALA A 171 5.96 1.48 -25.34
C ALA A 171 5.03 1.53 -26.55
N GLU A 172 5.52 1.15 -27.73
CA GLU A 172 4.71 1.04 -28.95
C GLU A 172 3.64 -0.06 -28.82
N ALA A 173 4.01 -1.25 -28.33
CA ALA A 173 3.05 -2.34 -28.08
C ALA A 173 1.98 -1.94 -27.04
N LEU A 174 2.36 -1.21 -25.99
CA LEU A 174 1.42 -0.70 -24.99
C LEU A 174 0.51 0.38 -25.60
N ALA A 175 1.04 1.27 -26.43
CA ALA A 175 0.25 2.28 -27.13
C ALA A 175 -0.79 1.63 -28.06
N GLN A 176 -0.40 0.58 -28.78
CA GLN A 176 -1.32 -0.20 -29.61
C GLN A 176 -2.39 -0.89 -28.76
N ALA A 177 -2.01 -1.54 -27.67
CA ALA A 177 -2.96 -2.20 -26.77
C ALA A 177 -3.97 -1.20 -26.13
N LEU A 178 -3.53 0.03 -25.83
CA LEU A 178 -4.40 1.10 -25.36
C LEU A 178 -5.34 1.61 -26.45
N ALA A 179 -4.86 1.70 -27.70
CA ALA A 179 -5.70 2.04 -28.85
C ALA A 179 -6.77 0.97 -29.10
N ASP A 180 -6.41 -0.31 -29.05
CA ASP A 180 -7.33 -1.43 -29.21
C ASP A 180 -8.37 -1.47 -28.07
N LYS A 181 -7.94 -1.20 -26.84
CA LYS A 181 -8.85 -1.06 -25.70
C LYS A 181 -9.83 0.10 -25.89
N ALA A 182 -9.36 1.27 -26.32
CA ALA A 182 -10.22 2.42 -26.57
C ALA A 182 -11.24 2.14 -27.69
N ALA A 183 -10.84 1.42 -28.73
CA ALA A 183 -11.74 0.96 -29.78
C ALA A 183 -12.82 0.00 -29.23
N ALA A 184 -12.44 -0.95 -28.37
CA ALA A 184 -13.38 -1.86 -27.72
C ALA A 184 -14.36 -1.15 -26.75
N GLU A 185 -13.89 -0.14 -26.02
CA GLU A 185 -14.75 0.69 -25.15
C GLU A 185 -15.75 1.53 -25.97
N ALA A 186 -15.32 2.04 -27.13
CA ALA A 186 -16.21 2.73 -28.06
C ALA A 186 -17.29 1.78 -28.63
N GLU A 187 -16.91 0.55 -29.00
CA GLU A 187 -17.85 -0.47 -29.47
C GLU A 187 -18.85 -0.87 -28.37
N CYS A 188 -18.40 -1.10 -27.13
CA CYS A 188 -19.29 -1.36 -25.99
C CYS A 188 -20.26 -0.21 -25.73
N SER A 189 -19.80 1.04 -25.84
CA SER A 189 -20.65 2.22 -25.66
C SER A 189 -21.74 2.31 -26.74
N GLN A 190 -21.41 1.98 -27.99
CA GLN A 190 -22.40 1.90 -29.08
C GLN A 190 -23.43 0.79 -28.85
N LEU A 191 -22.99 -0.38 -28.35
CA LEU A 191 -23.89 -1.49 -28.01
C LEU A 191 -24.85 -1.14 -26.87
N LEU A 192 -24.39 -0.38 -25.86
CA LEU A 192 -25.26 0.10 -24.77
C LEU A 192 -26.33 1.08 -25.28
N VAL A 193 -25.95 2.05 -26.12
CA VAL A 193 -26.92 2.98 -26.74
C VAL A 193 -27.94 2.22 -27.59
N ALA A 194 -27.50 1.22 -28.36
CA ALA A 194 -28.39 0.36 -29.13
C ALA A 194 -29.35 -0.46 -28.25
N ALA A 195 -28.88 -0.96 -27.10
CA ALA A 195 -29.71 -1.68 -26.14
C ALA A 195 -30.77 -0.77 -25.51
N GLU A 196 -30.42 0.45 -25.09
CA GLU A 196 -31.37 1.45 -24.56
C GLU A 196 -32.43 1.85 -25.59
N ALA A 197 -32.04 2.00 -26.86
CA ALA A 197 -32.97 2.26 -27.96
C ALA A 197 -33.95 1.09 -28.16
N LEU A 198 -33.48 -0.15 -28.08
CA LEU A 198 -34.34 -1.34 -28.16
C LEU A 198 -35.28 -1.46 -26.96
N GLU A 199 -34.83 -1.16 -25.74
CA GLU A 199 -35.69 -1.14 -24.55
C GLU A 199 -36.80 -0.09 -24.67
N THR A 200 -36.48 1.09 -25.22
CA THR A 200 -37.45 2.16 -25.50
C THR A 200 -38.49 1.70 -26.53
N GLN A 201 -38.06 1.11 -27.65
CA GLN A 201 -38.95 0.55 -28.67
C GLN A 201 -39.84 -0.57 -28.11
N LEU A 202 -39.31 -1.41 -27.21
CA LEU A 202 -40.06 -2.48 -26.57
C LEU A 202 -41.10 -1.90 -25.58
N GLY A 203 -40.75 -0.82 -24.89
CA GLY A 203 -41.68 -0.04 -24.06
C GLY A 203 -42.84 0.56 -24.86
N GLU A 204 -42.54 1.21 -25.99
CA GLU A 204 -43.53 1.76 -26.91
C GLU A 204 -44.43 0.67 -27.51
N ALA A 205 -43.85 -0.45 -27.94
CA ALA A 205 -44.60 -1.60 -28.45
C ALA A 205 -45.55 -2.20 -27.38
N ARG A 206 -45.10 -2.27 -26.12
CA ARG A 206 -45.95 -2.72 -24.99
C ARG A 206 -47.09 -1.73 -24.72
N ALA A 207 -46.83 -0.42 -24.74
CA ALA A 207 -47.86 0.59 -24.58
C ALA A 207 -48.89 0.56 -25.72
N ALA A 208 -48.42 0.42 -26.97
CA ALA A 208 -49.28 0.25 -28.13
C ALA A 208 -50.14 -1.02 -28.00
N ALA A 209 -49.55 -2.16 -27.63
CA ALA A 209 -50.28 -3.41 -27.40
C ALA A 209 -51.34 -3.27 -26.28
N ALA A 210 -51.01 -2.58 -25.19
CA ALA A 210 -51.96 -2.31 -24.10
C ALA A 210 -53.13 -1.41 -24.56
N SER A 211 -52.87 -0.40 -25.40
CA SER A 211 -53.93 0.45 -25.97
C SER A 211 -54.89 -0.32 -26.88
N VAL A 212 -54.36 -1.24 -27.71
CA VAL A 212 -55.16 -2.12 -28.57
C VAL A 212 -56.01 -3.08 -27.72
N ALA A 213 -55.42 -3.64 -26.66
CA ALA A 213 -56.15 -4.50 -25.73
C ALA A 213 -57.28 -3.76 -24.99
N ALA A 214 -57.03 -2.52 -24.55
CA ALA A 214 -58.04 -1.67 -23.93
C ALA A 214 -59.18 -1.31 -24.90
N ALA A 215 -58.85 -0.97 -26.16
CA ALA A 215 -59.83 -0.71 -27.20
C ALA A 215 -60.69 -1.95 -27.51
N ALA A 216 -60.09 -3.13 -27.57
CA ALA A 216 -60.81 -4.40 -27.73
C ALA A 216 -61.77 -4.66 -26.57
N ALA A 217 -61.32 -4.47 -25.31
CA ALA A 217 -62.15 -4.64 -24.13
C ALA A 217 -63.34 -3.64 -24.10
N SER A 218 -63.11 -2.38 -24.50
CA SER A 218 -64.17 -1.38 -24.63
C SER A 218 -65.21 -1.77 -25.69
N LYS A 219 -64.76 -2.28 -26.84
CA LYS A 219 -65.66 -2.77 -27.91
C LYS A 219 -66.49 -3.96 -27.44
N ASP A 220 -65.90 -4.89 -26.70
CA ASP A 220 -66.61 -6.03 -26.11
C ASP A 220 -67.63 -5.60 -25.04
N ALA A 221 -67.32 -4.55 -24.27
CA ALA A 221 -68.25 -3.96 -23.30
C ALA A 221 -69.44 -3.30 -24.00
N GLN A 222 -69.20 -2.52 -25.07
CA GLN A 222 -70.27 -1.92 -25.89
C GLN A 222 -71.16 -2.99 -26.53
N MET A 223 -70.59 -4.06 -27.08
CA MET A 223 -71.35 -5.17 -27.66
C MET A 223 -72.19 -5.90 -26.60
N ARG A 224 -71.69 -6.04 -25.37
CA ARG A 224 -72.48 -6.58 -24.24
C ARG A 224 -73.61 -5.64 -23.82
N ALA A 225 -73.37 -4.33 -23.78
CA ALA A 225 -74.41 -3.35 -23.46
C ALA A 225 -75.55 -3.37 -24.50
N LEU A 226 -75.22 -3.44 -25.79
CA LEU A 226 -76.21 -3.56 -26.86
C LEU A 226 -77.03 -4.86 -26.78
N ARG A 227 -76.43 -5.96 -26.32
CA ARG A 227 -77.16 -7.24 -26.10
C ARG A 227 -78.06 -7.24 -24.87
N THR A 228 -77.78 -6.40 -23.89
CA THR A 228 -78.49 -6.38 -22.60
C THR A 228 -79.52 -5.24 -22.48
N ALA A 229 -79.57 -4.34 -23.47
CA ALA A 229 -80.58 -3.29 -23.52
C ALA A 229 -81.98 -3.92 -23.64
N PRO A 230 -82.87 -3.73 -22.64
CA PRO A 230 -84.21 -4.29 -22.66
C PRO A 230 -85.02 -3.64 -23.77
N PHE A 231 -85.64 -4.47 -24.61
CA PHE A 231 -86.53 -4.04 -25.69
C PHE A 231 -87.83 -3.50 -25.06
N ALA A 232 -87.84 -2.20 -24.74
CA ALA A 232 -89.01 -1.54 -24.16
C ALA A 232 -90.07 -1.31 -25.25
N GLY A 233 -91.00 -2.25 -25.37
CA GLY A 233 -92.24 -2.15 -26.13
C GLY A 233 -93.44 -2.41 -25.22
N ALA A 234 -94.38 -1.46 -25.22
CA ALA A 234 -95.53 -1.31 -24.33
C ALA A 234 -96.57 -2.46 -24.36
N GLY A 235 -97.33 -2.61 -23.26
CA GLY A 235 -98.70 -3.16 -23.34
C GLY A 235 -99.27 -3.84 -22.09
N ALA A 236 -99.96 -3.06 -21.26
CA ALA A 236 -101.23 -3.35 -20.54
C ALA A 236 -101.44 -4.63 -19.70
N GLY A 237 -101.86 -4.40 -18.44
CA GLY A 237 -103.14 -4.95 -17.95
C GLY A 237 -103.09 -5.99 -16.81
N GLY A 238 -103.61 -5.58 -15.64
CA GLY A 238 -104.48 -6.43 -14.83
C GLY A 238 -103.87 -7.19 -13.64
N GLY A 239 -104.25 -6.74 -12.44
CA GLY A 239 -104.99 -7.62 -11.54
C GLY A 239 -104.23 -8.44 -10.48
N ALA A 240 -104.44 -8.01 -9.24
CA ALA A 240 -104.87 -8.83 -8.10
C ALA A 240 -103.83 -9.51 -7.15
N CYS A 241 -104.09 -9.24 -5.87
CA CYS A 241 -104.08 -10.13 -4.71
C CYS A 241 -102.74 -10.66 -4.14
N ALA A 242 -102.37 -10.03 -3.02
CA ALA A 242 -102.22 -10.63 -1.69
C ALA A 242 -101.47 -11.97 -1.54
N ARG A 243 -100.38 -11.98 -0.73
CA ARG A 243 -100.39 -12.45 0.67
C ARG A 243 -98.99 -12.48 1.29
N ALA A 244 -99.03 -12.34 2.60
CA ALA A 244 -97.99 -12.48 3.61
C ALA A 244 -97.21 -13.81 3.60
N GLY A 245 -96.09 -13.82 4.32
CA GLY A 245 -95.48 -15.01 4.92
C GLY A 245 -93.96 -15.03 4.68
N GLU A 246 -93.15 -14.60 5.64
CA GLU A 246 -92.59 -15.42 6.73
C GLU A 246 -91.64 -16.54 6.27
N ARG A 247 -90.44 -16.53 6.88
CA ARG A 247 -89.57 -17.70 7.14
C ARG A 247 -88.97 -18.31 5.87
N SER A 248 -87.90 -19.10 5.87
CA SER A 248 -86.89 -19.54 6.82
C SER A 248 -85.91 -20.38 5.98
N ALA A 249 -84.63 -20.35 6.36
CA ALA A 249 -83.65 -21.43 6.22
C ALA A 249 -83.21 -21.94 4.82
N GLY A 250 -81.91 -22.28 4.77
CA GLY A 250 -81.32 -23.24 3.82
C GLY A 250 -80.67 -22.56 2.61
N GLY A 251 -79.39 -22.76 2.30
CA GLY A 251 -78.42 -23.68 2.83
C GLY A 251 -77.17 -23.69 1.94
N SER A 252 -76.22 -24.51 2.37
CA SER A 252 -75.23 -25.16 1.51
C SER A 252 -74.09 -24.31 0.94
N ALA A 253 -73.06 -24.10 1.77
CA ALA A 253 -71.68 -24.23 1.31
C ALA A 253 -71.15 -25.63 1.72
N PRO A 254 -70.47 -26.38 0.83
CA PRO A 254 -70.01 -27.72 1.13
C PRO A 254 -68.65 -27.77 1.82
N ALA A 255 -68.53 -28.79 2.69
CA ALA A 255 -67.38 -29.66 2.94
C ALA A 255 -66.05 -29.07 3.47
N SER A 256 -65.79 -29.34 4.77
CA SER A 256 -64.77 -30.25 5.34
C SER A 256 -63.64 -30.80 4.44
N PRO A 257 -62.52 -31.35 4.98
CA PRO A 257 -62.27 -31.77 6.39
C PRO A 257 -60.91 -31.30 6.98
N SER A 258 -60.83 -31.14 8.32
CA SER A 258 -60.19 -32.07 9.29
C SER A 258 -58.66 -32.14 9.18
N ALA A 259 -57.87 -32.31 10.21
CA ALA A 259 -57.99 -32.55 11.65
C ALA A 259 -56.52 -32.43 12.11
N GLY A 260 -56.17 -32.03 13.32
CA GLY A 260 -56.91 -32.01 14.55
C GLY A 260 -55.93 -32.34 15.66
N THR A 261 -56.31 -31.91 16.86
CA THR A 261 -55.94 -32.53 18.14
C THR A 261 -54.46 -32.49 18.56
N ARG A 262 -54.10 -32.23 19.82
CA ARG A 262 -54.90 -32.17 21.03
C ARG A 262 -54.15 -31.37 22.09
N ALA A 263 -54.96 -30.82 22.97
CA ALA A 263 -54.62 -30.01 24.10
C ALA A 263 -53.90 -30.77 25.24
N ARG A 264 -53.27 -29.92 26.07
CA ARG A 264 -53.25 -29.95 27.55
C ARG A 264 -52.36 -31.01 28.23
N PRO A 265 -52.08 -30.87 29.56
CA PRO A 265 -52.29 -29.72 30.45
C PRO A 265 -51.06 -29.37 31.32
N ALA A 266 -51.22 -28.33 32.14
CA ALA A 266 -50.35 -27.95 33.24
C ALA A 266 -50.55 -28.79 34.50
N SER A 267 -49.47 -28.99 35.28
CA SER A 267 -49.40 -29.09 36.75
C SER A 267 -47.92 -29.02 37.15
N ALA A 268 -47.42 -28.02 37.86
CA ALA A 268 -47.46 -27.84 39.32
C ALA A 268 -46.82 -28.99 40.13
N GLY A 269 -45.69 -28.69 40.79
CA GLY A 269 -45.39 -29.18 42.15
C GLY A 269 -44.18 -30.11 42.36
N GLY A 270 -43.31 -29.72 43.29
CA GLY A 270 -42.45 -30.62 44.10
C GLY A 270 -40.99 -30.74 43.63
N ALA A 271 -40.01 -30.03 44.20
CA ALA A 271 -39.38 -30.23 45.51
C ALA A 271 -38.57 -31.53 45.64
N GLY A 272 -37.24 -31.38 45.74
CA GLY A 272 -36.37 -32.32 46.48
C GLY A 272 -35.15 -32.86 45.74
N GLY A 273 -33.95 -32.35 46.09
CA GLY A 273 -32.82 -33.25 46.34
C GLY A 273 -31.49 -32.99 45.64
N ARG A 274 -30.51 -32.56 46.45
CA ARG A 274 -29.10 -33.04 46.50
C ARG A 274 -28.17 -32.58 45.35
N THR A 275 -27.43 -31.49 45.53
CA THR A 275 -26.04 -31.44 46.07
C THR A 275 -24.99 -32.19 45.24
N SER A 276 -24.35 -31.47 44.31
CA SER A 276 -22.95 -31.64 43.88
C SER A 276 -22.45 -30.25 43.46
N GLY A 277 -21.72 -29.53 44.31
CA GLY A 277 -20.31 -29.81 44.57
C GLY A 277 -19.40 -29.05 43.59
N TRP A 278 -19.66 -27.76 43.33
CA TRP A 278 -18.67 -26.89 42.68
C TRP A 278 -17.55 -26.61 43.68
N ARG A 279 -16.48 -27.38 43.52
CA ARG A 279 -15.24 -27.28 44.27
C ARG A 279 -14.51 -26.02 43.81
N ALA A 280 -14.23 -25.12 44.75
CA ALA A 280 -13.25 -24.07 44.57
C ALA A 280 -11.88 -24.70 44.21
N PRO A 281 -11.13 -24.16 43.23
CA PRO A 281 -9.70 -24.39 43.18
C PRO A 281 -9.02 -23.61 44.32
N PRO A 282 -8.00 -24.19 44.97
CA PRO A 282 -7.33 -23.60 46.13
C PRO A 282 -6.52 -22.37 45.77
N ALA A 283 -6.41 -21.48 46.76
CA ALA A 283 -5.45 -20.40 46.81
C ALA A 283 -4.03 -20.93 46.51
N VAL A 284 -3.48 -20.49 45.38
CA VAL A 284 -2.03 -20.55 45.15
C VAL A 284 -1.46 -19.25 45.69
N SER A 285 -0.84 -19.36 46.85
CA SER A 285 0.07 -18.38 47.41
C SER A 285 1.23 -18.18 46.44
N VAL A 286 1.28 -17.03 45.76
CA VAL A 286 2.48 -16.58 45.03
C VAL A 286 3.15 -15.49 45.87
N PRO A 287 4.45 -15.64 46.17
CA PRO A 287 5.16 -14.76 47.09
C PRO A 287 5.46 -13.37 46.50
N LEU A 288 5.38 -12.41 47.40
CA LEU A 288 6.03 -11.09 47.46
C LEU A 288 6.70 -10.56 46.18
N SER A 289 6.03 -9.54 45.65
CA SER A 289 6.62 -8.41 44.94
C SER A 289 7.77 -7.77 45.76
N PRO A 290 8.95 -7.50 45.18
CA PRO A 290 9.95 -6.67 45.83
C PRO A 290 9.58 -5.19 45.66
N ALA A 291 9.18 -4.62 46.80
CA ALA A 291 9.40 -3.25 47.27
C ALA A 291 9.69 -2.16 46.22
N ALA A 292 8.70 -1.28 46.03
CA ALA A 292 8.93 0.09 45.64
C ALA A 292 9.76 0.82 46.74
N PRO A 293 10.75 1.66 46.38
CA PRO A 293 11.37 2.56 47.34
C PRO A 293 10.40 3.69 47.73
N PRO A 294 10.51 4.22 48.96
CA PRO A 294 9.51 5.11 49.53
C PRO A 294 9.52 6.50 48.87
N ALA A 295 8.30 7.03 48.72
CA ALA A 295 8.03 8.41 48.38
C ALA A 295 8.53 9.33 49.50
N ASP A 296 9.57 10.11 49.21
CA ASP A 296 9.98 11.21 50.06
C ASP A 296 9.37 12.53 49.57
N LYS A 297 8.95 13.32 50.55
CA LYS A 297 8.04 14.45 50.40
C LYS A 297 8.70 15.66 49.74
N ALA A 298 7.92 16.30 48.88
CA ALA A 298 7.91 17.74 48.60
C ALA A 298 9.27 18.44 48.34
N ARG A 299 9.70 18.44 47.08
CA ARG A 299 10.47 19.56 46.51
C ARG A 299 9.94 19.92 45.12
N THR A 300 9.42 21.14 45.02
CA THR A 300 8.94 21.83 43.82
C THR A 300 9.93 21.77 42.64
N PRO A 301 9.51 21.39 41.41
CA PRO A 301 10.33 21.44 40.22
C PRO A 301 10.03 22.72 39.43
N ALA A 302 10.51 23.87 39.88
CA ALA A 302 10.33 25.13 39.14
C ALA A 302 11.62 25.94 38.91
N ALA A 303 12.78 25.48 39.36
CA ALA A 303 14.02 26.27 39.30
C ALA A 303 15.25 25.59 38.68
N ARG A 304 15.12 24.39 38.08
CA ARG A 304 16.29 23.63 37.57
C ARG A 304 16.45 23.57 36.04
N ALA A 305 15.67 24.36 35.29
CA ALA A 305 15.73 24.39 33.82
C ALA A 305 16.75 25.40 33.24
N ARG A 306 17.66 25.99 34.03
CA ARG A 306 18.61 27.02 33.54
C ARG A 306 20.09 26.72 33.72
N ALA A 307 20.49 25.46 33.94
CA ALA A 307 21.91 25.09 34.08
C ALA A 307 22.31 23.82 33.31
N SER A 308 21.72 23.59 32.14
CA SER A 308 22.23 22.64 31.14
C SER A 308 23.12 23.37 30.12
N SER A 309 24.15 24.07 30.60
CA SER A 309 25.11 24.79 29.76
C SER A 309 26.50 24.16 29.90
N ALA A 310 27.10 23.91 28.74
CA ALA A 310 28.43 23.34 28.49
C ALA A 310 28.60 21.81 28.70
N ARG A 311 27.83 21.00 27.96
CA ARG A 311 28.41 19.75 27.42
C ARG A 311 29.36 20.15 26.30
N SER A 312 30.54 19.52 26.24
CA SER A 312 31.54 19.82 25.22
C SER A 312 30.92 19.64 23.83
N PRO A 313 30.97 20.64 22.93
CA PRO A 313 30.45 20.51 21.56
C PRO A 313 31.08 19.33 20.81
N ARG A 314 32.23 18.83 21.27
CA ARG A 314 32.93 17.67 20.74
C ARG A 314 32.17 16.36 20.92
N ASP A 315 31.47 16.14 22.04
CA ASP A 315 30.75 14.89 22.29
C ASP A 315 29.44 14.84 21.49
N ALA A 316 28.78 15.99 21.35
CA ALA A 316 27.60 16.13 20.50
C ALA A 316 27.96 15.91 19.02
N ALA A 317 29.10 16.46 18.56
CA ALA A 317 29.60 16.25 17.22
C ALA A 317 29.98 14.79 16.95
N ALA A 318 30.61 14.09 17.91
CA ALA A 318 30.97 12.69 17.76
C ALA A 318 29.73 11.77 17.69
N LEU A 319 28.71 12.02 18.52
CA LEU A 319 27.45 11.28 18.48
C LEU A 319 26.67 11.56 17.19
N SER A 320 26.66 12.81 16.74
CA SER A 320 26.07 13.17 15.44
C SER A 320 26.82 12.47 14.31
N ALA A 321 28.14 12.55 14.27
CA ALA A 321 28.95 11.89 13.23
C ALA A 321 28.73 10.36 13.22
N ALA A 322 28.64 9.73 14.40
CA ALA A 322 28.36 8.30 14.50
C ALA A 322 26.93 7.93 14.06
N ALA A 323 25.95 8.82 14.28
CA ALA A 323 24.58 8.62 13.81
C ALA A 323 24.44 8.79 12.29
N HIS A 324 25.24 9.66 11.66
CA HIS A 324 25.19 9.95 10.22
C HIS A 324 26.11 9.06 9.38
N ALA A 325 27.05 8.34 10.00
CA ALA A 325 27.81 7.29 9.34
C ALA A 325 26.88 6.14 8.90
N THR A 326 26.24 6.34 7.74
CA THR A 326 25.28 5.42 7.13
C THR A 326 25.94 4.11 6.69
N GLN A 327 27.28 4.11 6.58
CA GLN A 327 28.06 2.88 6.53
C GLN A 327 28.05 2.22 7.91
N LEU A 328 27.05 1.34 8.09
CA LEU A 328 26.92 0.43 9.22
C LEU A 328 28.28 -0.23 9.51
N PRO A 329 28.99 0.14 10.60
CA PRO A 329 30.14 -0.63 11.03
C PRO A 329 29.67 -2.06 11.27
N GLN A 330 30.43 -3.05 10.77
CA GLN A 330 30.13 -4.45 11.08
C GLN A 330 29.94 -4.59 12.59
N PRO A 331 28.89 -5.30 13.04
CA PRO A 331 28.58 -5.40 14.46
C PRO A 331 29.81 -5.97 15.16
N ALA A 332 30.45 -5.16 15.99
CA ALA A 332 31.53 -5.63 16.84
C ALA A 332 31.01 -6.85 17.62
N ALA A 333 31.79 -7.94 17.64
CA ALA A 333 31.41 -9.16 18.34
C ALA A 333 31.14 -8.83 19.82
N GLY A 334 29.85 -8.71 20.18
CA GLY A 334 29.41 -8.19 21.48
C GLY A 334 28.30 -7.14 21.42
N ALA A 335 27.95 -6.60 20.25
CA ALA A 335 26.82 -5.69 20.11
C ALA A 335 25.52 -6.37 20.56
N ARG A 336 24.75 -5.69 21.42
CA ARG A 336 23.48 -6.16 21.95
C ARG A 336 22.51 -6.49 20.81
N ALA A 337 22.16 -7.77 20.66
CA ALA A 337 21.18 -8.21 19.68
C ALA A 337 19.76 -7.86 20.16
N LEU A 338 19.10 -6.91 19.50
CA LEU A 338 17.69 -6.60 19.77
C LEU A 338 16.80 -7.56 18.98
N SER A 339 15.77 -8.10 19.64
CA SER A 339 14.72 -8.84 18.97
C SER A 339 13.89 -7.91 18.07
N ALA A 340 13.19 -8.48 17.08
CA ALA A 340 12.33 -7.70 16.18
C ALA A 340 11.22 -6.95 16.94
N ALA A 341 10.73 -7.50 18.05
CA ALA A 341 9.72 -6.86 18.90
C ALA A 341 10.29 -5.64 19.65
N GLU A 342 11.48 -5.78 20.25
CA GLU A 342 12.19 -4.67 20.91
C GLU A 342 12.56 -3.57 19.90
N ALA A 343 13.03 -3.96 18.72
CA ALA A 343 13.35 -3.02 17.64
C ALA A 343 12.13 -2.19 17.21
N ARG A 344 10.97 -2.84 17.08
CA ARG A 344 9.69 -2.19 16.75
C ARG A 344 9.26 -1.20 17.84
N GLU A 345 9.28 -1.63 19.10
CA GLU A 345 8.89 -0.77 20.24
C GLU A 345 9.82 0.44 20.37
N LEU A 346 11.12 0.21 20.20
CA LEU A 346 12.14 1.25 20.24
C LEU A 346 11.96 2.26 19.10
N ALA A 347 11.71 1.80 17.87
CA ALA A 347 11.42 2.67 16.73
C ALA A 347 10.21 3.59 17.00
N ALA A 348 9.11 3.03 17.50
CA ALA A 348 7.92 3.80 17.85
C ALA A 348 8.21 4.85 18.95
N ALA A 349 8.98 4.48 19.98
CA ALA A 349 9.36 5.38 21.06
C ALA A 349 10.25 6.54 20.56
N ILE A 350 11.20 6.28 19.67
CA ILE A 350 12.07 7.30 19.09
C ILE A 350 11.26 8.27 18.22
N VAL A 351 10.37 7.78 17.35
CA VAL A 351 9.53 8.66 16.51
C VAL A 351 8.62 9.54 17.36
N ALA A 352 8.02 8.99 18.41
CA ALA A 352 7.20 9.77 19.34
C ALA A 352 8.02 10.83 20.10
N SER A 353 9.22 10.48 20.55
CA SER A 353 10.16 11.43 21.17
C SER A 353 10.55 12.55 20.20
N LYS A 354 10.83 12.19 18.93
CA LYS A 354 11.20 13.14 17.88
C LYS A 354 10.09 14.13 17.61
N ALA A 355 8.86 13.66 17.45
CA ALA A 355 7.70 14.55 17.25
C ALA A 355 7.55 15.58 18.38
N ALA A 356 7.74 15.15 19.63
CA ALA A 356 7.72 16.05 20.79
C ALA A 356 8.93 17.00 20.84
N HIS A 357 10.09 16.57 20.37
CA HIS A 357 11.28 17.40 20.26
C HIS A 357 11.14 18.47 19.17
N ASP A 358 10.65 18.10 17.99
CA ASP A 358 10.41 19.03 16.89
C ASP A 358 9.41 20.11 17.28
N ALA A 359 8.31 19.75 17.96
CA ALA A 359 7.35 20.73 18.48
C ALA A 359 8.03 21.75 19.42
N ARG A 360 8.92 21.30 20.31
CA ARG A 360 9.67 22.21 21.20
C ARG A 360 10.68 23.06 20.43
N SER A 361 11.36 22.51 19.43
CA SER A 361 12.29 23.27 18.57
C SER A 361 11.55 24.33 17.77
N ASP A 362 10.38 23.99 17.24
CA ASP A 362 9.50 24.92 16.54
C ASP A 362 9.01 26.02 17.47
N GLU A 363 8.66 25.74 18.73
CA GLU A 363 8.33 26.77 19.71
C GLU A 363 9.55 27.67 20.03
N ALA A 364 10.72 27.05 20.19
CA ALA A 364 11.92 27.70 20.73
C ALA A 364 12.75 28.51 19.73
N GLY A 365 12.50 28.42 18.42
CA GLY A 365 13.39 29.07 17.46
C GLY A 365 14.43 28.17 16.83
N LEU A 366 14.48 26.89 17.19
CA LEU A 366 15.64 26.04 16.93
C LEU A 366 15.47 25.25 15.63
N PRO A 367 16.58 24.94 14.92
CA PRO A 367 16.55 24.00 13.81
C PRO A 367 15.96 22.66 14.24
N ARG A 368 15.15 22.07 13.36
CA ARG A 368 14.80 20.66 13.49
C ARG A 368 16.04 19.81 13.17
N GLU A 369 16.23 18.75 13.94
CA GLU A 369 17.29 17.76 13.67
C GLU A 369 16.76 16.63 12.80
N THR A 370 17.65 15.87 12.15
CA THR A 370 17.25 14.66 11.41
C THR A 370 16.79 13.56 12.36
N LEU A 371 15.99 12.61 11.87
CA LEU A 371 15.62 11.44 12.68
C LEU A 371 16.87 10.68 13.16
N ALA A 372 17.89 10.52 12.30
CA ALA A 372 19.15 9.87 12.65
C ALA A 372 19.88 10.60 13.78
N ALA A 373 20.02 11.93 13.70
CA ALA A 373 20.58 12.75 14.79
C ALA A 373 19.79 12.57 16.10
N HIS A 374 18.45 12.57 16.01
CA HIS A 374 17.59 12.42 17.19
C HIS A 374 17.75 11.07 17.89
N VAL A 375 18.13 9.99 17.19
CA VAL A 375 18.43 8.70 17.84
C VAL A 375 19.52 8.89 18.91
N GLY A 376 20.57 9.64 18.59
CA GLY A 376 21.65 9.99 19.53
C GLY A 376 21.15 10.87 20.68
N THR A 377 20.36 11.90 20.38
CA THR A 377 19.75 12.81 21.37
C THR A 377 18.84 12.05 22.34
N TYR A 378 18.03 11.12 21.83
CA TYR A 378 17.12 10.27 22.61
C TYR A 378 17.88 9.40 23.62
N PHE A 379 18.91 8.66 23.16
CA PHE A 379 19.67 7.80 24.06
C PHE A 379 20.55 8.57 25.04
N THR A 380 21.09 9.72 24.63
CA THR A 380 21.83 10.60 25.53
C THR A 380 20.94 11.14 26.65
N THR A 381 19.70 11.51 26.32
CA THR A 381 18.70 11.96 27.30
C THR A 381 18.27 10.83 28.23
N ARG A 382 18.10 9.61 27.70
CA ARG A 382 17.62 8.44 28.44
C ARG A 382 18.66 7.85 29.40
N TYR A 383 19.94 7.79 29.00
CA TYR A 383 20.99 7.12 29.76
C TYR A 383 22.01 8.07 30.41
N GLY A 384 22.10 9.33 29.96
CA GLY A 384 23.01 10.35 30.49
C GLY A 384 24.48 10.18 30.08
N LEU A 385 24.94 8.95 29.82
CA LEU A 385 26.32 8.58 29.44
C LEU A 385 26.45 8.38 27.92
N ALA A 386 27.40 9.09 27.30
CA ALA A 386 27.61 9.09 25.85
C ALA A 386 28.06 7.72 25.30
N ALA A 387 28.90 6.98 26.05
CA ALA A 387 29.36 5.65 25.64
C ALA A 387 28.21 4.65 25.50
N ILE A 388 27.33 4.59 26.51
CA ILE A 388 26.13 3.75 26.49
C ILE A 388 25.19 4.19 25.35
N ALA A 389 25.01 5.50 25.17
CA ALA A 389 24.18 6.00 24.08
C ALA A 389 24.71 5.53 22.71
N LEU A 390 26.02 5.57 22.48
CA LEU A 390 26.65 5.10 21.25
C LEU A 390 26.45 3.59 21.01
N GLU A 391 26.57 2.77 22.05
CA GLU A 391 26.28 1.32 21.98
C GLU A 391 24.82 1.06 21.57
N TRP A 392 23.87 1.82 22.12
CA TRP A 392 22.46 1.71 21.76
C TRP A 392 22.15 2.21 20.36
N VAL A 393 22.81 3.27 19.88
CA VAL A 393 22.72 3.70 18.48
C VAL A 393 23.19 2.58 17.55
N ALA A 394 24.36 1.99 17.84
CA ALA A 394 24.90 0.87 17.05
C ALA A 394 23.98 -0.36 17.07
N ALA A 395 23.47 -0.75 18.24
CA ALA A 395 22.54 -1.85 18.40
C ALA A 395 21.21 -1.61 17.65
N THR A 396 20.71 -0.37 17.67
CA THR A 396 19.51 0.03 16.93
C THR A 396 19.73 -0.12 15.44
N ASN A 397 20.82 0.41 14.91
CA ASN A 397 21.17 0.34 13.49
C ASN A 397 21.35 -1.11 13.01
N ALA A 398 22.03 -1.95 13.81
CA ALA A 398 22.17 -3.39 13.54
C ALA A 398 20.81 -4.11 13.53
N ALA A 399 19.92 -3.79 14.48
CA ALA A 399 18.58 -4.36 14.55
C ALA A 399 17.70 -3.94 13.37
N MET A 400 17.79 -2.68 12.92
CA MET A 400 17.11 -2.21 11.72
C MET A 400 17.57 -2.96 10.48
N ALA A 401 18.88 -3.15 10.31
CA ALA A 401 19.43 -3.91 9.18
C ALA A 401 18.97 -5.38 9.20
N ALA A 402 18.97 -6.02 10.38
CA ALA A 402 18.58 -7.42 10.52
C ALA A 402 17.07 -7.66 10.32
N HIS A 403 16.22 -6.76 10.83
CA HIS A 403 14.78 -7.02 10.93
C HIS A 403 13.92 -6.24 9.92
N ARG A 404 14.48 -5.33 9.10
CA ARG A 404 13.71 -4.49 8.14
C ARG A 404 12.84 -5.27 7.14
N HIS A 405 13.20 -6.52 6.82
CA HIS A 405 12.44 -7.36 5.91
C HIS A 405 11.40 -8.24 6.63
N ALA A 406 11.62 -8.51 7.92
CA ALA A 406 10.75 -9.34 8.74
C ALA A 406 9.59 -8.54 9.35
N ASP A 407 9.80 -7.25 9.61
CA ASP A 407 8.85 -6.36 10.25
C ASP A 407 8.65 -5.06 9.48
N ALA A 408 7.40 -4.72 9.19
CA ALA A 408 7.07 -3.55 8.37
C ALA A 408 7.29 -2.22 9.10
N ASP A 409 7.12 -2.16 10.42
CA ASP A 409 7.37 -0.95 11.22
C ASP A 409 8.89 -0.67 11.28
N VAL A 410 9.68 -1.73 11.51
CA VAL A 410 11.15 -1.66 11.46
C VAL A 410 11.61 -1.25 10.06
N GLY A 411 11.02 -1.80 9.00
CA GLY A 411 11.33 -1.44 7.62
C GLY A 411 11.02 0.02 7.30
N ALA A 412 9.89 0.55 7.78
CA ALA A 412 9.54 1.97 7.63
C ALA A 412 10.51 2.87 8.38
N PHE A 413 10.85 2.53 9.63
CA PHE A 413 11.82 3.28 10.42
C PHE A 413 13.22 3.28 9.80
N ALA A 414 13.69 2.13 9.32
CA ALA A 414 14.95 2.02 8.60
C ALA A 414 14.98 2.88 7.33
N ALA A 415 13.88 2.95 6.58
CA ALA A 415 13.75 3.79 5.39
C ALA A 415 13.82 5.29 5.73
N MET A 416 13.22 5.71 6.84
CA MET A 416 13.28 7.11 7.32
C MET A 416 14.71 7.47 7.76
N LEU A 417 15.40 6.58 8.47
CA LEU A 417 16.80 6.78 8.86
C LEU A 417 17.73 6.92 7.64
N ALA A 418 17.43 6.22 6.56
CA ALA A 418 18.20 6.27 5.31
C ALA A 418 17.80 7.42 4.37
N HIS A 419 16.91 8.33 4.79
CA HIS A 419 16.38 9.42 3.97
C HIS A 419 15.77 8.94 2.64
N GLU A 420 15.22 7.72 2.62
CA GLU A 420 14.48 7.19 1.47
C GLU A 420 13.00 7.60 1.53
N VAL A 421 12.53 7.95 2.72
CA VAL A 421 11.14 8.28 3.05
C VAL A 421 11.13 9.42 4.06
N ASP A 422 10.17 10.35 3.94
CA ASP A 422 10.00 11.45 4.89
C ASP A 422 9.42 10.97 6.23
N GLU A 423 9.75 11.69 7.32
CA GLU A 423 9.28 11.37 8.68
C GLU A 423 7.75 11.36 8.81
N GLY A 424 7.02 12.07 7.93
CA GLY A 424 5.56 12.12 7.91
C GLY A 424 4.90 10.81 7.45
N TYR A 425 5.67 9.91 6.82
CA TYR A 425 5.18 8.60 6.43
C TYR A 425 4.81 7.73 7.63
N TRP A 426 5.44 7.93 8.79
CA TRP A 426 5.13 7.12 9.98
C TRP A 426 3.65 7.20 10.37
N GLN A 427 3.05 8.40 10.33
CA GLN A 427 1.63 8.55 10.62
C GLN A 427 0.76 7.87 9.55
N MET A 428 1.14 7.95 8.27
CA MET A 428 0.44 7.24 7.18
C MET A 428 0.50 5.73 7.37
N HIS A 429 1.67 5.20 7.75
CA HIS A 429 1.90 3.79 8.01
C HIS A 429 1.05 3.28 9.19
N VAL A 430 0.98 4.03 10.29
CA VAL A 430 0.10 3.70 11.42
C VAL A 430 -1.38 3.78 11.00
N ALA A 431 -1.78 4.83 10.28
CA ALA A 431 -3.16 4.99 9.80
C ALA A 431 -3.60 3.85 8.88
N ALA A 432 -2.72 3.35 8.01
CA ALA A 432 -3.04 2.22 7.12
C ALA A 432 -3.44 0.96 7.89
N ARG A 433 -2.79 0.67 9.02
CA ARG A 433 -3.12 -0.49 9.87
C ARG A 433 -4.50 -0.35 10.50
N GLU A 434 -4.81 0.86 10.97
CA GLU A 434 -6.11 1.19 11.54
C GLU A 434 -7.22 1.08 10.48
N VAL A 435 -6.98 1.56 9.26
CA VAL A 435 -7.90 1.42 8.13
C VAL A 435 -8.16 -0.06 7.80
N VAL A 436 -7.13 -0.91 7.76
CA VAL A 436 -7.31 -2.37 7.56
C VAL A 436 -8.19 -2.98 8.65
N ARG A 437 -7.98 -2.58 9.92
CA ARG A 437 -8.80 -3.04 11.05
C ARG A 437 -10.25 -2.58 10.93
N ASP A 438 -10.45 -1.32 10.56
CA ASP A 438 -11.77 -0.70 10.49
C ASP A 438 -12.57 -1.24 9.29
N LEU A 439 -11.94 -1.45 8.14
CA LEU A 439 -12.55 -2.14 7.00
C LEU A 439 -12.96 -3.57 7.34
N LEU A 440 -12.14 -4.30 8.10
CA LEU A 440 -12.49 -5.63 8.59
C LEU A 440 -13.71 -5.57 9.54
N ARG A 441 -13.80 -4.57 10.41
CA ARG A 441 -14.98 -4.36 11.28
C ARG A 441 -16.24 -4.09 10.47
N VAL A 442 -16.16 -3.23 9.44
CA VAL A 442 -17.28 -2.92 8.54
C VAL A 442 -17.72 -4.18 7.79
N TYR A 443 -16.78 -4.96 7.28
CA TYR A 443 -17.05 -6.24 6.62
C TYR A 443 -17.80 -7.21 7.54
N LEU A 444 -17.31 -7.42 8.78
CA LEU A 444 -17.95 -8.32 9.75
C LEU A 444 -19.36 -7.85 10.12
N ARG A 445 -19.57 -6.53 10.27
CA ARG A 445 -20.88 -5.94 10.52
C ARG A 445 -21.85 -6.16 9.36
N GLY A 446 -21.38 -6.05 8.11
CA GLY A 446 -22.17 -6.33 6.91
C GLY A 446 -22.58 -7.80 6.79
N LYS A 447 -21.66 -8.72 7.14
CA LYS A 447 -21.91 -10.17 7.10
C LYS A 447 -22.82 -10.66 8.23
N SER A 448 -22.93 -9.93 9.33
CA SER A 448 -23.74 -10.31 10.50
C SER A 448 -24.46 -9.11 11.11
N PRO A 449 -25.48 -8.54 10.43
CA PRO A 449 -26.14 -7.31 10.86
C PRO A 449 -26.95 -7.48 12.17
N LEU A 450 -27.34 -8.71 12.52
CA LEU A 450 -28.09 -9.03 13.73
C LEU A 450 -27.18 -9.33 14.95
N LEU A 451 -25.87 -9.39 14.77
CA LEU A 451 -24.95 -9.68 15.87
C LEU A 451 -24.76 -8.43 16.75
N PRO A 452 -24.86 -8.54 18.08
CA PRO A 452 -24.60 -7.40 18.96
C PRO A 452 -23.14 -6.94 18.87
N GLU A 453 -22.92 -5.64 19.04
CA GLU A 453 -21.61 -5.00 18.84
C GLU A 453 -20.49 -5.57 19.73
N ALA A 454 -20.81 -6.03 20.95
CA ALA A 454 -19.87 -6.71 21.83
C ALA A 454 -19.32 -8.01 21.19
N LYS A 455 -20.17 -8.83 20.56
CA LYS A 455 -19.74 -10.05 19.86
C LYS A 455 -18.94 -9.74 18.60
N LEU A 456 -19.29 -8.67 17.88
CA LEU A 456 -18.50 -8.20 16.74
C LEU A 456 -17.09 -7.75 17.17
N ALA A 457 -16.98 -7.05 18.29
CA ALA A 457 -15.69 -6.64 18.86
C ALA A 457 -14.84 -7.85 19.29
N GLU A 458 -15.46 -8.89 19.88
CA GLU A 458 -14.79 -10.15 20.20
C GLU A 458 -14.30 -10.89 18.95
N GLN A 459 -15.13 -10.97 17.90
CA GLN A 459 -14.73 -11.56 16.62
C GLN A 459 -13.58 -10.78 15.98
N LEU A 460 -13.66 -9.45 15.95
CA LEU A 460 -12.58 -8.60 15.44
C LEU A 460 -11.29 -8.83 16.23
N LYS A 461 -11.36 -8.85 17.56
CA LYS A 461 -10.21 -9.14 18.43
C LYS A 461 -9.63 -10.53 18.17
N ALA A 462 -10.46 -11.54 17.93
CA ALA A 462 -10.03 -12.90 17.61
C ALA A 462 -9.29 -12.97 16.26
N ARG A 463 -9.75 -12.23 15.25
CA ARG A 463 -9.09 -12.12 13.94
C ARG A 463 -7.78 -11.32 14.02
N VAL A 464 -7.80 -10.15 14.66
CA VAL A 464 -6.62 -9.26 14.82
C VAL A 464 -5.51 -9.91 15.64
N SER A 465 -5.85 -10.65 16.70
CA SER A 465 -4.88 -11.40 17.50
C SER A 465 -4.29 -12.62 16.77
N GLY A 466 -4.79 -12.96 15.58
CA GLY A 466 -4.35 -14.12 14.81
C GLY A 466 -4.87 -15.46 15.36
N LYS A 467 -5.76 -15.46 16.36
CA LYS A 467 -6.39 -16.68 16.89
C LYS A 467 -7.29 -17.35 15.84
N VAL A 468 -7.93 -16.54 15.00
CA VAL A 468 -8.76 -17.01 13.90
C VAL A 468 -8.21 -16.43 12.59
N PRO A 469 -7.76 -17.25 11.62
CA PRO A 469 -7.22 -16.76 10.35
C PRO A 469 -8.33 -16.13 9.50
N LEU A 470 -8.04 -15.09 8.73
CA LEU A 470 -9.00 -14.43 7.85
C LEU A 470 -9.40 -15.38 6.71
N ALA A 471 -10.69 -15.46 6.39
CA ALA A 471 -11.15 -16.20 5.22
C ALA A 471 -10.89 -15.42 3.91
N ASP A 472 -10.85 -16.11 2.77
CA ASP A 472 -10.41 -15.54 1.50
C ASP A 472 -11.26 -14.37 1.01
N ASP A 473 -12.57 -14.44 1.24
CA ASP A 473 -13.51 -13.35 1.00
C ASP A 473 -13.21 -12.12 1.88
N GLU A 474 -12.94 -12.33 3.18
CA GLU A 474 -12.75 -11.26 4.15
C GLU A 474 -11.56 -10.36 3.80
N TRP A 475 -10.38 -10.95 3.55
CA TRP A 475 -9.18 -10.16 3.32
C TRP A 475 -9.11 -9.60 1.90
N THR A 476 -9.67 -10.29 0.90
CA THR A 476 -9.69 -9.77 -0.48
C THR A 476 -10.61 -8.57 -0.62
N ASP A 477 -11.76 -8.55 0.05
CA ASP A 477 -12.65 -7.38 0.05
C ASP A 477 -12.01 -6.18 0.76
N VAL A 478 -11.32 -6.40 1.88
CA VAL A 478 -10.55 -5.33 2.54
C VAL A 478 -9.53 -4.69 1.58
N LEU A 479 -8.81 -5.49 0.79
CA LEU A 479 -7.86 -4.96 -0.20
C LEU A 479 -8.55 -4.21 -1.34
N ARG A 480 -9.69 -4.73 -1.84
CA ARG A 480 -10.48 -4.07 -2.90
C ARG A 480 -11.04 -2.72 -2.47
N PHE A 481 -11.40 -2.56 -1.20
CA PHE A 481 -11.88 -1.29 -0.67
C PHE A 481 -10.74 -0.27 -0.42
N MET A 482 -9.54 -0.75 -0.09
CA MET A 482 -8.42 0.12 0.29
C MET A 482 -7.58 0.60 -0.91
N HIS A 483 -7.49 -0.21 -1.97
CA HIS A 483 -6.59 0.03 -3.10
C HIS A 483 -7.33 0.04 -4.43
N SER A 484 -6.69 0.60 -5.46
CA SER A 484 -7.23 0.48 -6.83
C SER A 484 -7.31 -0.99 -7.26
N HIS A 485 -8.16 -1.29 -8.25
CA HIS A 485 -8.37 -2.68 -8.69
C HIS A 485 -7.06 -3.37 -9.09
N ALA A 486 -6.20 -2.68 -9.85
CA ALA A 486 -4.91 -3.22 -10.28
C ALA A 486 -3.97 -3.52 -9.10
N GLU A 487 -3.86 -2.59 -8.15
CA GLU A 487 -3.03 -2.77 -6.94
C GLU A 487 -3.57 -3.87 -6.03
N ALA A 488 -4.90 -3.97 -5.88
CA ALA A 488 -5.54 -5.00 -5.09
C ALA A 488 -5.23 -6.41 -5.64
N LEU A 489 -5.13 -6.57 -6.96
CA LEU A 489 -4.70 -7.83 -7.59
C LEU A 489 -3.23 -8.16 -7.27
N THR A 490 -2.33 -7.19 -7.39
CA THR A 490 -0.91 -7.36 -7.04
C THR A 490 -0.73 -7.71 -5.56
N LEU A 491 -1.46 -7.04 -4.67
CA LEU A 491 -1.47 -7.34 -3.24
C LEU A 491 -2.04 -8.73 -2.95
N THR A 492 -3.10 -9.13 -3.65
CA THR A 492 -3.70 -10.47 -3.54
C THR A 492 -2.69 -11.57 -3.87
N HIS A 493 -1.94 -11.41 -4.96
CA HIS A 493 -0.86 -12.33 -5.31
C HIS A 493 0.25 -12.33 -4.24
N SER A 494 0.68 -11.15 -3.80
CA SER A 494 1.74 -11.00 -2.78
C SER A 494 1.38 -11.64 -1.43
N VAL A 495 0.14 -11.50 -0.98
CA VAL A 495 -0.35 -12.13 0.26
C VAL A 495 -0.35 -13.65 0.11
N ARG A 496 -0.84 -14.19 -1.01
CA ARG A 496 -0.87 -15.63 -1.27
C ARG A 496 0.53 -16.23 -1.31
N GLU A 497 1.47 -15.58 -2.00
CA GLU A 497 2.86 -16.03 -2.07
C GLU A 497 3.52 -16.05 -0.69
N ARG A 498 3.33 -15.01 0.13
CA ARG A 498 3.88 -14.98 1.50
C ARG A 498 3.28 -16.06 2.40
N VAL A 499 1.97 -16.30 2.30
CA VAL A 499 1.31 -17.37 3.06
C VAL A 499 1.82 -18.73 2.62
N ARG A 500 2.03 -18.94 1.32
CA ARG A 500 2.61 -20.18 0.76
C ARG A 500 4.05 -20.37 1.23
N ALA A 501 4.91 -19.36 1.13
CA ALA A 501 6.30 -19.40 1.56
C ALA A 501 6.41 -19.70 3.07
N ARG A 502 5.57 -19.05 3.90
CA ARG A 502 5.54 -19.30 5.34
C ARG A 502 5.11 -20.73 5.68
N ARG A 503 4.15 -21.29 4.94
CA ARG A 503 3.71 -22.68 5.11
C ARG A 503 4.78 -23.67 4.70
N ALA A 504 5.46 -23.41 3.59
CA ALA A 504 6.60 -24.22 3.16
C ALA A 504 7.71 -24.20 4.22
N ALA A 505 8.04 -23.02 4.77
CA ALA A 505 9.01 -22.88 5.85
C ALA A 505 8.57 -23.60 7.14
N ALA A 506 7.29 -23.52 7.50
CA ALA A 506 6.74 -24.22 8.66
C ALA A 506 6.73 -25.75 8.47
N ALA A 507 6.43 -26.23 7.26
CA ALA A 507 6.48 -27.64 6.92
C ALA A 507 7.92 -28.18 6.92
N ALA A 508 8.89 -27.38 6.47
CA ALA A 508 10.31 -27.74 6.52
C ALA A 508 10.88 -27.74 7.94
N ALA A 509 10.42 -26.84 8.81
CA ALA A 509 10.84 -26.75 10.20
C ALA A 509 10.23 -27.85 11.09
N GLN A 510 9.09 -28.41 10.70
CA GLN A 510 8.50 -29.53 11.41
C GLN A 510 9.20 -30.83 10.97
N PRO A 511 9.89 -31.54 11.88
CA PRO A 511 10.42 -32.85 11.55
C PRO A 511 9.27 -33.77 11.12
N PRO A 512 9.50 -34.75 10.22
CA PRO A 512 8.49 -35.68 9.73
C PRO A 512 8.05 -36.64 10.84
N ALA A 513 7.30 -36.12 11.81
CA ALA A 513 6.81 -36.86 12.96
C ALA A 513 5.49 -37.55 12.57
N GLY A 514 5.60 -38.78 12.08
CA GLY A 514 4.52 -39.78 12.01
C GLY A 514 3.37 -39.44 11.05
N ALA A 515 3.28 -40.20 9.95
CA ALA A 515 2.33 -40.06 8.85
C ALA A 515 0.83 -40.26 9.19
N ASP A 516 0.42 -40.20 10.46
CA ASP A 516 -0.91 -40.64 10.91
C ASP A 516 -1.85 -39.51 11.35
N ARG A 517 -1.53 -38.25 11.04
CA ARG A 517 -2.47 -37.13 11.23
C ARG A 517 -3.44 -37.08 10.07
N GLY A 518 -4.58 -37.74 10.27
CA GLY A 518 -5.67 -37.93 9.32
C GLY A 518 -6.05 -36.69 8.51
N ALA A 519 -6.39 -36.94 7.25
CA ALA A 519 -6.78 -36.01 6.18
C ALA A 519 -8.08 -35.20 6.44
N GLY A 520 -8.48 -35.01 7.70
CA GLY A 520 -9.81 -34.50 8.08
C GLY A 520 -9.96 -32.98 8.12
N GLY A 521 -8.99 -32.21 7.64
CA GLY A 521 -9.00 -30.76 7.77
C GLY A 521 -9.00 -30.03 6.45
N ALA A 522 -10.08 -30.10 5.67
CA ALA A 522 -10.36 -29.13 4.60
C ALA A 522 -10.68 -27.72 5.15
N GLY A 523 -10.12 -27.36 6.32
CA GLY A 523 -10.18 -26.03 6.87
C GLY A 523 -9.48 -25.10 5.89
N GLY A 524 -10.27 -24.21 5.29
CA GLY A 524 -9.83 -23.29 4.25
C GLY A 524 -8.51 -22.60 4.63
N VAL A 525 -7.72 -22.32 3.59
CA VAL A 525 -6.39 -21.70 3.69
C VAL A 525 -6.52 -20.24 4.12
N GLY A 526 -6.82 -20.02 5.40
CA GLY A 526 -6.97 -18.66 5.92
C GLY A 526 -5.64 -17.93 6.06
N VAL A 527 -5.71 -16.59 5.98
CA VAL A 527 -4.57 -15.68 6.07
C VAL A 527 -4.49 -15.07 7.48
N PRO A 528 -3.36 -15.18 8.20
CA PRO A 528 -3.21 -14.48 9.47
C PRO A 528 -3.30 -12.96 9.29
N TYR A 529 -4.05 -12.25 10.14
CA TYR A 529 -4.20 -10.79 10.07
C TYR A 529 -2.86 -10.04 10.03
N GLY A 530 -1.89 -10.46 10.84
CA GLY A 530 -0.55 -9.87 10.85
C GLY A 530 0.19 -10.00 9.50
N GLU A 531 -0.07 -11.05 8.72
CA GLU A 531 0.54 -11.22 7.40
C GLU A 531 -0.10 -10.30 6.36
N LEU A 532 -1.43 -10.13 6.42
CA LEU A 532 -2.15 -9.16 5.59
C LEU A 532 -1.61 -7.75 5.83
N VAL A 533 -1.60 -7.31 7.10
CA VAL A 533 -1.13 -5.97 7.47
C VAL A 533 0.33 -5.76 7.07
N ARG A 534 1.21 -6.72 7.34
CA ARG A 534 2.63 -6.65 6.92
C ARG A 534 2.76 -6.48 5.41
N THR A 535 1.94 -7.17 4.62
CA THR A 535 2.00 -7.10 3.16
C THR A 535 1.51 -5.76 2.63
N VAL A 536 0.39 -5.27 3.16
CA VAL A 536 -0.15 -3.94 2.85
C VAL A 536 0.87 -2.85 3.17
N CYS A 537 1.41 -2.84 4.39
CA CYS A 537 2.36 -1.82 4.83
C CYS A 537 3.68 -1.88 4.03
N ALA A 538 4.18 -3.07 3.72
CA ALA A 538 5.37 -3.22 2.88
C ALA A 538 5.14 -2.70 1.45
N PHE A 539 3.96 -2.94 0.89
CA PHE A 539 3.57 -2.45 -0.43
C PHE A 539 3.48 -0.92 -0.44
N GLN A 540 2.80 -0.32 0.53
CA GLN A 540 2.71 1.14 0.66
C GLN A 540 4.07 1.80 0.86
N LEU A 541 4.95 1.18 1.65
CA LEU A 541 6.32 1.67 1.84
C LEU A 541 7.08 1.65 0.51
N GLN A 542 6.97 0.57 -0.26
CA GLN A 542 7.62 0.46 -1.56
C GLN A 542 7.07 1.47 -2.57
N GLN A 543 5.76 1.71 -2.58
CA GLN A 543 5.14 2.75 -3.42
C GLN A 543 5.66 4.13 -3.05
N HIS A 544 5.71 4.45 -1.75
CA HIS A 544 6.19 5.74 -1.28
C HIS A 544 7.68 5.95 -1.57
N LYS A 545 8.51 4.92 -1.41
CA LYS A 545 9.91 4.92 -1.85
C LYS A 545 10.03 5.17 -3.35
N ARG A 546 9.24 4.47 -4.17
CA ARG A 546 9.26 4.66 -5.64
C ARG A 546 8.85 6.07 -6.02
N PHE A 547 7.84 6.63 -5.35
CA PHE A 547 7.38 8.00 -5.54
C PHE A 547 8.48 9.02 -5.19
N LEU A 548 9.17 8.84 -4.06
CA LEU A 548 10.24 9.74 -3.63
C LEU A 548 11.61 9.45 -4.26
N ALA A 549 11.80 8.32 -4.94
CA ALA A 549 13.10 7.89 -5.43
C ALA A 549 13.82 8.94 -6.30
N PRO A 550 13.17 9.62 -7.27
CA PRO A 550 13.85 10.63 -8.07
C PRO A 550 14.27 11.85 -7.22
N PHE A 551 13.43 12.25 -6.27
CA PHE A 551 13.76 13.33 -5.33
C PHE A 551 14.91 12.95 -4.40
N ALA A 552 14.90 11.73 -3.86
CA ALA A 552 15.95 11.23 -2.97
C ALA A 552 17.32 11.17 -3.67
N VAL A 553 17.37 10.86 -4.96
CA VAL A 553 18.60 10.93 -5.76
C VAL A 553 19.13 12.36 -5.86
N MET A 554 18.26 13.32 -6.19
CA MET A 554 18.65 14.73 -6.26
C MET A 554 19.07 15.28 -4.90
N PHE A 555 18.34 14.93 -3.84
CA PHE A 555 18.67 15.32 -2.48
C PHE A 555 20.07 14.84 -2.09
N ARG A 556 20.40 13.56 -2.32
CA ARG A 556 21.75 13.02 -2.07
C ARG A 556 22.84 13.67 -2.90
N HIS A 557 22.51 14.18 -4.09
CA HIS A 557 23.47 14.93 -4.90
C HIS A 557 23.72 16.33 -4.33
N ALA A 558 22.69 16.96 -3.75
CA ALA A 558 22.81 18.25 -3.10
C ALA A 558 23.46 18.17 -1.71
N ASP A 559 23.15 17.12 -0.94
CA ASP A 559 23.70 16.78 0.38
C ASP A 559 25.10 16.15 0.23
N THR A 560 26.10 17.00 0.04
CA THR A 560 27.51 16.61 -0.21
C THR A 560 28.20 16.01 1.01
N ASP A 561 27.75 16.34 2.21
CA ASP A 561 28.26 15.85 3.48
C ASP A 561 27.52 14.60 4.00
N HIS A 562 26.43 14.21 3.32
CA HIS A 562 25.61 13.04 3.63
C HIS A 562 25.09 13.07 5.07
N ASP A 563 24.77 14.27 5.57
CA ASP A 563 24.28 14.48 6.93
C ASP A 563 22.73 14.54 6.98
N GLY A 564 22.06 14.28 5.85
CA GLY A 564 20.61 14.29 5.76
C GLY A 564 20.00 15.68 5.85
N CYS A 565 20.83 16.73 5.81
CA CYS A 565 20.43 18.13 5.76
C CYS A 565 20.95 18.80 4.50
N VAL A 566 20.25 19.85 4.09
CA VAL A 566 20.69 20.75 3.03
C VAL A 566 20.64 22.19 3.54
N SER A 567 21.59 23.00 3.09
CA SER A 567 21.63 24.44 3.31
C SER A 567 20.58 25.17 2.47
N ALA A 568 20.32 26.44 2.76
CA ALA A 568 19.44 27.29 1.96
C ALA A 568 19.84 27.32 0.47
N GLN A 569 21.14 27.36 0.17
CA GLN A 569 21.65 27.37 -1.20
C GLN A 569 21.45 26.02 -1.90
N GLN A 570 21.69 24.91 -1.19
CA GLN A 570 21.43 23.56 -1.70
C GLN A 570 19.93 23.35 -1.95
N LEU A 571 19.06 23.80 -1.03
CA LEU A 571 17.61 23.73 -1.20
C LEU A 571 17.13 24.57 -2.39
N ALA A 572 17.64 25.78 -2.58
CA ALA A 572 17.33 26.60 -3.76
C ALA A 572 17.82 25.94 -5.06
N THR A 573 18.91 25.17 -5.01
CA THR A 573 19.40 24.41 -6.17
C THR A 573 18.50 23.21 -6.46
N LEU A 574 18.05 22.50 -5.42
CA LEU A 574 17.05 21.42 -5.53
C LEU A 574 15.72 21.92 -6.11
N ALA A 575 15.21 23.05 -5.62
CA ALA A 575 13.98 23.65 -6.11
C ALA A 575 14.05 23.98 -7.61
N ARG A 576 15.19 24.53 -8.06
CA ARG A 576 15.44 24.80 -9.49
C ARG A 576 15.56 23.53 -10.32
N ALA A 577 16.18 22.48 -9.79
CA ALA A 577 16.28 21.19 -10.48
C ALA A 577 14.91 20.52 -10.67
N LEU A 578 14.00 20.67 -9.69
CA LEU A 578 12.64 20.14 -9.74
C LEU A 578 11.68 20.95 -10.61
N GLY A 579 11.81 22.28 -10.63
CA GLY A 579 10.89 23.20 -11.30
C GLY A 579 10.99 23.23 -12.83
N GLY A 580 11.89 22.45 -13.43
CA GLY A 580 12.20 22.52 -14.86
C GLY A 580 13.14 23.68 -15.18
N ALA A 581 13.92 23.52 -16.25
CA ALA A 581 15.01 24.41 -16.65
C ALA A 581 14.58 25.79 -17.18
N ASP A 582 13.32 26.18 -16.97
CA ASP A 582 12.83 27.54 -17.24
C ASP A 582 13.32 28.47 -16.13
N GLY A 583 14.64 28.55 -15.99
CA GLY A 583 15.41 29.38 -15.09
C GLY A 583 15.33 30.86 -15.46
N GLY A 584 14.14 31.35 -15.79
CA GLY A 584 13.85 32.77 -15.87
C GLY A 584 14.10 33.45 -14.53
N ALA A 585 14.20 34.78 -14.56
CA ALA A 585 14.38 35.62 -13.37
C ALA A 585 13.35 35.31 -12.26
N ASP A 586 12.17 34.84 -12.63
CA ASP A 586 11.09 34.42 -11.72
C ASP A 586 11.49 33.24 -10.82
N GLY A 587 12.39 32.35 -11.25
CA GLY A 587 12.85 31.22 -10.47
C GLY A 587 13.65 31.62 -9.22
N ALA A 588 14.37 32.74 -9.28
CA ALA A 588 15.09 33.28 -8.11
C ALA A 588 14.12 33.84 -7.06
N VAL A 589 13.08 34.55 -7.51
CA VAL A 589 12.03 35.10 -6.63
C VAL A 589 11.24 33.97 -5.98
N ALA A 590 10.87 32.94 -6.74
CA ALA A 590 10.20 31.75 -6.23
C ALA A 590 11.04 31.01 -5.17
N SER A 591 12.36 30.91 -5.39
CA SER A 591 13.29 30.32 -4.41
C SER A 591 13.35 31.12 -3.11
N GLY A 592 13.35 32.46 -3.18
CA GLY A 592 13.31 33.33 -2.01
C GLY A 592 12.00 33.19 -1.22
N ALA A 593 10.86 33.14 -1.91
CA ALA A 593 9.55 32.93 -1.29
C ALA A 593 9.43 31.55 -0.65
N LEU A 594 9.98 30.51 -1.29
CA LEU A 594 10.06 29.16 -0.74
C LEU A 594 10.88 29.15 0.55
N LEU A 595 12.08 29.75 0.55
CA LEU A 595 12.94 29.81 1.73
C LEU A 595 12.26 30.57 2.88
N ALA A 596 11.62 31.70 2.61
CA ALA A 596 10.88 32.46 3.62
C ALA A 596 9.71 31.66 4.23
N ARG A 597 9.07 30.78 3.44
CA ARG A 597 7.99 29.90 3.91
C ARG A 597 8.50 28.76 4.78
N VAL A 598 9.61 28.14 4.39
CA VAL A 598 10.13 26.91 5.04
C VAL A 598 11.00 27.24 6.25
N ASP A 599 11.74 28.34 6.19
CA ASP A 599 12.62 28.82 7.26
C ASP A 599 12.35 30.30 7.56
N PRO A 600 11.25 30.59 8.28
CA PRO A 600 10.91 31.96 8.66
C PRO A 600 11.93 32.58 9.64
N ARG A 601 12.86 31.79 10.18
CA ARG A 601 13.84 32.21 11.20
C ARG A 601 15.26 32.36 10.64
N GLY A 602 15.49 32.02 9.37
CA GLY A 602 16.80 32.12 8.74
C GLY A 602 17.85 31.19 9.36
N VAL A 603 17.45 30.03 9.87
CA VAL A 603 18.36 29.01 10.41
C VAL A 603 19.25 28.42 9.31
N GLY A 604 18.75 28.35 8.08
CA GLY A 604 19.50 27.97 6.88
C GLY A 604 19.84 26.48 6.79
N ARG A 605 19.19 25.61 7.59
CA ARG A 605 19.40 24.16 7.61
C ARG A 605 18.05 23.44 7.50
N PHE A 606 17.93 22.55 6.52
CA PHE A 606 16.68 21.85 6.19
C PHE A 606 16.91 20.35 6.16
N THR A 607 16.13 19.58 6.92
CA THR A 607 16.17 18.12 6.87
C THR A 607 15.52 17.59 5.59
N PHE A 608 15.81 16.33 5.22
CA PHE A 608 15.12 15.63 4.12
C PHE A 608 13.59 15.77 4.20
N SER A 609 13.01 15.51 5.39
CA SER A 609 11.56 15.61 5.63
C SER A 609 11.03 17.03 5.42
N GLN A 610 11.77 18.06 5.84
CA GLN A 610 11.40 19.46 5.60
C GLN A 610 11.46 19.81 4.11
N ALA A 611 12.48 19.34 3.39
CA ALA A 611 12.62 19.56 1.96
C ALA A 611 11.48 18.88 1.16
N VAL A 612 11.13 17.64 1.51
CA VAL A 612 9.97 16.94 0.90
C VAL A 612 8.66 17.72 1.14
N ALA A 613 8.43 18.19 2.37
CA ALA A 613 7.24 18.96 2.69
C ALA A 613 7.19 20.32 1.95
N ALA A 614 8.35 20.98 1.85
CA ALA A 614 8.50 22.26 1.17
C ALA A 614 8.22 22.18 -0.34
N LEU A 615 8.64 21.07 -0.96
CA LEU A 615 8.64 20.85 -2.41
C LEU A 615 7.60 19.81 -2.85
N ALA A 616 6.58 19.58 -2.02
CA ALA A 616 5.62 18.50 -2.26
C ALA A 616 4.88 18.65 -3.61
N SER A 617 4.56 19.88 -4.04
CA SER A 617 3.91 20.15 -5.32
C SER A 617 4.79 19.78 -6.51
N GLU A 618 6.06 20.14 -6.42
CA GLU A 618 7.08 19.96 -7.44
C GLU A 618 7.47 18.48 -7.55
N ILE A 619 7.58 17.78 -6.41
CA ILE A 619 7.80 16.34 -6.37
C ILE A 619 6.64 15.59 -7.04
N VAL A 620 5.39 16.02 -6.81
CA VAL A 620 4.23 15.42 -7.49
C VAL A 620 4.29 15.67 -8.99
N ALA A 621 4.58 16.90 -9.43
CA ALA A 621 4.69 17.23 -10.86
C ALA A 621 5.80 16.43 -11.56
N MET A 622 6.93 16.22 -10.88
CA MET A 622 8.02 15.37 -11.35
C MET A 622 7.59 13.90 -11.44
N ALA A 623 6.89 13.37 -10.43
CA ALA A 623 6.49 11.97 -10.39
C ALA A 623 5.39 11.62 -11.42
N THR A 624 4.51 12.57 -11.78
CA THR A 624 3.49 12.36 -12.82
C THR A 624 4.02 12.57 -14.23
N GLY A 625 5.22 13.13 -14.40
CA GLY A 625 5.78 13.48 -15.71
C GLY A 625 5.12 14.70 -16.36
N ASP A 626 4.22 15.39 -15.65
CA ASP A 626 3.49 16.57 -16.14
C ASP A 626 4.39 17.82 -16.23
N ALA A 627 5.63 17.74 -15.75
CA ALA A 627 6.61 18.83 -15.83
C ALA A 627 6.86 19.32 -17.27
N ALA A 628 6.59 18.50 -18.29
CA ALA A 628 6.81 18.85 -19.69
C ALA A 628 5.62 19.56 -20.36
N THR A 629 4.40 19.52 -19.80
CA THR A 629 3.18 19.99 -20.51
C THR A 629 2.53 21.22 -19.89
N GLY A 630 2.95 21.67 -18.71
CA GLY A 630 2.41 22.88 -18.06
C GLY A 630 0.91 22.80 -17.69
N ALA A 631 0.26 21.66 -17.95
CA ALA A 631 -1.14 21.43 -17.65
C ALA A 631 -1.26 20.87 -16.22
N ARG A 632 -1.82 21.65 -15.30
CA ARG A 632 -2.12 21.19 -13.94
C ARG A 632 -3.11 20.01 -13.98
N PRO A 633 -2.77 18.82 -13.46
CA PRO A 633 -3.68 17.68 -13.45
C PRO A 633 -4.84 17.89 -12.47
N ALA A 634 -6.06 17.65 -12.94
CA ALA A 634 -7.26 17.56 -12.11
C ALA A 634 -7.46 16.12 -11.66
N GLY A 635 -7.05 15.79 -10.42
CA GLY A 635 -7.49 14.58 -9.72
C GLY A 635 -6.39 13.56 -9.41
N GLY A 636 -5.76 13.69 -8.23
CA GLY A 636 -4.80 12.72 -7.71
C GLY A 636 -5.23 12.13 -6.36
N GLY A 637 -5.42 10.80 -6.32
CA GLY A 637 -5.89 10.04 -5.15
C GLY A 637 -5.00 10.11 -3.89
N TRP A 638 -3.77 10.60 -4.00
CA TRP A 638 -2.85 10.72 -2.87
C TRP A 638 -3.00 12.01 -2.06
N ALA A 639 -3.37 13.13 -2.70
CA ALA A 639 -3.65 14.39 -2.00
C ALA A 639 -4.95 14.28 -1.17
N ALA A 640 -5.92 13.49 -1.63
CA ALA A 640 -7.16 13.23 -0.92
C ALA A 640 -6.97 12.44 0.39
N MET A 641 -5.89 11.65 0.50
CA MET A 641 -5.62 10.81 1.67
C MET A 641 -5.02 11.60 2.85
N ARG A 642 -4.28 12.70 2.58
CA ARG A 642 -3.79 13.62 3.63
C ARG A 642 -4.86 14.57 4.18
N GLY A 643 -5.96 14.76 3.47
CA GLY A 643 -7.01 15.74 3.81
C GLY A 643 -8.25 15.20 4.51
N ARG A 644 -8.40 13.88 4.71
CA ARG A 644 -9.58 13.27 5.35
C ARG A 644 -9.22 12.59 6.68
N THR A 645 -8.98 13.38 7.72
CA THR A 645 -9.31 12.93 9.07
C THR A 645 -10.84 12.82 9.17
N PRO A 646 -11.42 11.75 9.74
CA PRO A 646 -12.86 11.66 9.92
C PRO A 646 -13.30 12.74 10.92
N ARG A 647 -13.91 13.81 10.40
CA ARG A 647 -14.71 14.73 11.22
C ARG A 647 -15.97 13.94 11.60
N ALA A 648 -15.95 13.35 12.79
CA ALA A 648 -17.13 12.74 13.39
C ALA A 648 -18.27 13.77 13.38
N SER A 649 -19.31 13.49 12.61
CA SER A 649 -20.56 14.23 12.62
C SER A 649 -21.22 14.02 13.97
N ALA A 650 -21.08 15.00 14.86
CA ALA A 650 -21.92 15.13 16.03
C ALA A 650 -23.31 15.58 15.56
N SER A 651 -24.20 14.62 15.29
CA SER A 651 -25.65 14.83 15.38
C SER A 651 -26.13 14.16 16.67
N ALA A 652 -26.04 14.88 17.78
CA ALA A 652 -26.68 14.50 19.02
C ALA A 652 -28.20 14.72 18.86
N GLY A 653 -28.92 13.64 18.55
CA GLY A 653 -30.35 13.55 18.73
C GLY A 653 -30.65 13.45 20.22
N SER A 654 -31.26 14.51 20.74
CA SER A 654 -31.92 14.63 22.04
C SER A 654 -32.91 13.49 22.28
N LEU A 655 -32.81 12.82 23.44
CA LEU A 655 -33.92 12.14 24.09
C LEU A 655 -33.95 12.49 25.58
N ASN A 656 -35.14 12.93 25.98
CA ASN A 656 -35.61 13.21 27.33
C ASN A 656 -35.67 11.95 28.21
N GLU A 657 -35.91 12.21 29.51
CA GLU A 657 -36.18 11.29 30.63
C GLU A 657 -34.89 10.84 31.35
N ALA A 658 -34.68 11.06 32.66
CA ALA A 658 -35.63 11.22 33.75
C ALA A 658 -35.08 12.09 34.91
N GLU A 659 -36.01 12.77 35.56
CA GLU A 659 -35.91 13.41 36.87
C GLU A 659 -35.65 12.38 37.99
N GLY A 660 -34.99 12.82 39.08
CA GLY A 660 -35.18 12.17 40.39
C GLY A 660 -34.01 12.28 41.37
N MET A 661 -34.16 13.18 42.36
CA MET A 661 -33.48 13.24 43.68
C MET A 661 -31.99 13.64 43.71
N ALA A 662 -31.45 14.38 44.68
CA ALA A 662 -31.95 15.30 45.70
C ALA A 662 -30.72 16.00 46.36
N VAL A 663 -30.77 17.33 46.49
CA VAL A 663 -30.51 18.14 47.71
C VAL A 663 -29.24 17.85 48.56
N MET A 664 -28.23 18.74 48.52
CA MET A 664 -27.85 19.64 49.65
C MET A 664 -26.54 20.44 49.44
N ARG A 665 -26.65 21.75 49.74
CA ARG A 665 -25.62 22.75 50.18
C ARG A 665 -24.51 23.12 49.18
N GLY A 666 -24.13 24.38 48.98
CA GLY A 666 -24.43 25.59 49.72
C GLY A 666 -24.10 26.85 48.90
N LYS A 667 -24.76 27.94 49.30
CA LYS A 667 -24.64 29.31 48.82
C LYS A 667 -23.20 29.83 48.93
N GLU A 668 -22.69 30.53 47.91
CA GLU A 668 -21.94 31.80 48.04
C GLU A 668 -22.10 32.64 46.76
N THR A 669 -22.43 33.92 46.95
CA THR A 669 -22.57 34.98 45.93
C THR A 669 -21.23 35.70 45.68
N PRO A 670 -21.07 36.41 44.54
CA PRO A 670 -19.77 36.81 44.01
C PRO A 670 -19.31 38.20 44.48
N THR A 671 -18.00 38.33 44.74
CA THR A 671 -17.33 39.61 44.96
C THR A 671 -16.56 40.07 43.71
N ALA A 672 -16.69 41.36 43.44
CA ALA A 672 -16.16 42.14 42.32
C ALA A 672 -14.60 42.14 42.17
N PRO A 673 -14.07 42.53 41.00
CA PRO A 673 -12.66 42.39 40.65
C PRO A 673 -11.78 43.58 41.11
N PRO A 674 -10.48 43.37 41.40
CA PRO A 674 -9.55 44.47 41.62
C PRO A 674 -8.83 44.92 40.34
N LYS A 675 -8.99 46.23 40.10
CA LYS A 675 -8.03 47.24 39.62
C LYS A 675 -6.71 46.79 38.95
N THR A 676 -6.55 47.31 37.73
CA THR A 676 -5.31 47.56 36.98
C THR A 676 -4.19 48.21 37.79
N PRO A 677 -2.93 47.96 37.38
CA PRO A 677 -1.97 49.04 37.27
C PRO A 677 -1.28 49.13 35.90
N ALA A 678 -1.26 50.38 35.43
CA ALA A 678 -0.33 51.09 34.55
C ALA A 678 0.86 50.35 33.88
N ALA A 679 0.83 50.39 32.54
CA ALA A 679 1.80 51.05 31.65
C ALA A 679 3.32 51.02 31.96
N ALA A 680 4.04 50.25 31.15
CA ALA A 680 5.35 50.55 30.56
C ALA A 680 5.40 49.74 29.24
N GLY A 681 5.41 50.32 28.03
CA GLY A 681 6.51 51.09 27.46
C GLY A 681 7.22 50.22 26.40
N LEU A 682 6.63 50.10 25.20
CA LEU A 682 7.24 49.44 24.03
C LEU A 682 7.67 50.50 23.00
N PRO A 683 8.88 50.41 22.40
CA PRO A 683 9.40 51.41 21.47
C PRO A 683 8.85 51.27 20.04
N ALA A 684 8.81 52.42 19.37
CA ALA A 684 8.13 52.72 18.11
C ALA A 684 8.94 52.37 16.85
N ALA A 685 8.93 51.11 16.42
CA ALA A 685 9.57 50.70 15.16
C ALA A 685 8.78 49.71 14.28
N ALA A 686 7.46 49.57 14.48
CA ALA A 686 6.64 48.62 13.73
C ALA A 686 5.27 49.18 13.31
N GLN A 687 5.22 50.38 12.74
CA GLN A 687 3.99 51.02 12.23
C GLN A 687 4.08 51.55 10.79
N ALA A 688 5.05 51.10 9.99
CA ALA A 688 5.28 51.62 8.63
C ALA A 688 4.99 50.65 7.47
N ALA A 689 4.44 49.44 7.69
CA ALA A 689 4.28 48.45 6.62
C ALA A 689 2.87 47.82 6.52
N HIS A 690 1.81 48.57 6.85
CA HIS A 690 0.41 48.10 6.72
C HIS A 690 -0.50 49.08 5.95
N ARG A 691 0.09 49.95 5.12
CA ARG A 691 -0.61 50.98 4.30
C ARG A 691 -0.20 50.97 2.82
N ALA A 692 -0.11 49.78 2.23
CA ALA A 692 -0.18 49.60 0.79
C ALA A 692 -0.88 48.27 0.51
N VAL A 693 -1.71 48.21 -0.54
CA VAL A 693 -2.66 47.13 -0.89
C VAL A 693 -4.04 47.26 -0.23
N ALA A 694 -4.61 48.46 -0.39
CA ALA A 694 -6.03 48.64 -0.69
C ALA A 694 -6.10 49.76 -1.73
N GLY A 695 -6.00 49.35 -2.99
CA GLY A 695 -5.97 50.16 -4.20
C GLY A 695 -5.92 49.21 -5.39
#